data_AF-A0A7C3YZ14-F1
#
_entry.id   AF-A0A7C3YZ14-F1
#
_cell.length_a   1.000
_cell.length_b   1.000
_cell.length_c   1.000
_cell.angle_alpha   90.00
_cell.angle_beta   90.00
_cell.angle_gamma   90.00
#
_symmetry.space_group_name_H-M   'P 1'
#
loop_
_entity.id
_entity.type
_entity.pdbx_description
1 polymer ?
#
loop_
_entity_poly.entity_id
_entity_poly.type
_entity_poly.pdbx_seq_one_letter_code
_entity_poly.pdbx_strand_id
1 'polypeptide(L)'
;DIEGFTIKFAGINEDWGSGNVSAAITFDGQTTSKVKHINFYAYPNAKIGIKGGGFNSTIIVQSNRFEGFDKSGSHINIAVNFIANTFASCSEGITLDDNSGNSLVSNNIFKNCGSGIMCWGNDDNERIVRNLIINCGYGISLSGANDAHPSIINNTIAHCTANGIQIDTGFGSPVIKNNIIFSNGQYGIFCISGAGKSSYNNVYGNGFGNWFGCISPGIGDISINTPPIFIGGSPYDYHLADYSPSIAAGENSVDQGCYPYNAYLRISTGANSKPTGSIPSTGNNNAMLQLHLKTERSSSVTITSITFTNFGTSSLNPPLEIAPLTGVKLYYDVNNNGIVDGFDSQIAFTEFLGNIYATFTALSITIPGNSSTNLIISYDTAGAVPPETYFPRVIGANVTAQTQVLGPCTVYGIATGYTQTVCGGIHHFVIQHRTNEYYKVPAPITITAYDSNNTKIDFYSGTISIWVLNDTAEVFWTNGNGAGTLIDGGPGQDWAKYTFTPADNGDVLLYLTYYIQGVLNIETRDINITIATDNDIEGNIRFNPPPVWNVTLNKYYGKLSTAVSNASGFSNTIWILTNLSDGNILISTNTTSCTQFYITSKAWQQSGNKSTKLNANGYNFGIAVSGSNKRVKIEGFTIANASGADLKLMDNSTKNTVRNVVLISNNKSQVEGGGAGIFVLSDNNSVISNEIYYDAWGIGVVGSKNKIFNNIVKYCKATWNPNEGGGIVIASMGSLITNNIVKNNIVISNVFGCALTFGGENIYKNLV
;
A
#
# COMPACT_ATOMS: atom_id res chain seq x y z
N ASP A 1 21.29 18.43 -24.39
CA ASP A 1 20.46 17.95 -23.27
C ASP A 1 19.64 16.75 -23.71
N ILE A 2 19.63 15.69 -22.90
CA ILE A 2 18.87 14.47 -23.13
C ILE A 2 17.91 14.29 -21.95
N GLU A 3 16.60 14.15 -22.22
CA GLU A 3 15.58 14.08 -21.17
C GLU A 3 14.42 13.14 -21.49
N GLY A 4 13.97 12.35 -20.50
CA GLY A 4 12.67 11.64 -20.55
C GLY A 4 12.65 10.33 -21.35
N PHE A 5 13.80 9.66 -21.49
CA PHE A 5 13.90 8.42 -22.27
C PHE A 5 14.03 7.18 -21.39
N THR A 6 13.65 6.01 -21.92
CA THR A 6 14.06 4.71 -21.38
C THR A 6 14.98 4.04 -22.39
N ILE A 7 16.19 3.70 -21.96
CA ILE A 7 17.21 3.08 -22.81
C ILE A 7 17.54 1.69 -22.25
N LYS A 8 17.37 0.65 -23.08
CA LYS A 8 17.69 -0.74 -22.74
C LYS A 8 18.83 -1.23 -23.63
N PHE A 9 19.95 -1.64 -23.05
CA PHE A 9 21.10 -2.15 -23.80
C PHE A 9 21.07 -3.67 -23.87
N ALA A 10 20.98 -4.24 -25.07
CA ALA A 10 21.32 -5.65 -25.28
C ALA A 10 22.85 -5.79 -25.20
N GLY A 11 23.35 -6.74 -24.39
CA GLY A 11 24.75 -6.83 -23.98
C GLY A 11 25.76 -6.62 -25.13
N ILE A 12 26.69 -5.68 -24.92
CA ILE A 12 27.79 -5.42 -25.85
C ILE A 12 28.99 -6.23 -25.34
N ASN A 13 29.41 -7.21 -26.11
CA ASN A 13 30.49 -8.12 -25.75
C ASN A 13 31.80 -7.57 -26.32
N GLU A 14 32.59 -6.80 -25.57
CA GLU A 14 33.94 -6.43 -25.99
C GLU A 14 34.98 -6.50 -24.85
N ASP A 15 36.08 -7.17 -25.18
CA ASP A 15 37.32 -7.31 -24.42
C ASP A 15 38.16 -6.02 -24.46
N TRP A 16 38.83 -5.76 -23.34
CA TRP A 16 39.61 -4.55 -23.10
C TRP A 16 40.92 -4.55 -23.89
N GLY A 17 40.90 -3.97 -25.09
CA GLY A 17 42.08 -3.62 -25.87
C GLY A 17 41.98 -2.18 -26.39
N SER A 18 42.65 -1.25 -25.72
CA SER A 18 42.95 0.13 -26.16
C SER A 18 41.76 1.01 -26.63
N GLY A 19 41.24 1.83 -25.72
CA GLY A 19 40.77 3.19 -26.05
C GLY A 19 39.30 3.39 -26.44
N ASN A 20 38.55 2.35 -26.81
CA ASN A 20 37.12 2.48 -27.11
C ASN A 20 36.28 1.96 -25.95
N VAL A 21 35.60 2.88 -25.27
CA VAL A 21 34.68 2.56 -24.17
C VAL A 21 33.32 2.21 -24.78
N SER A 22 32.84 0.98 -24.59
CA SER A 22 31.45 0.59 -24.85
C SER A 22 30.53 1.27 -23.84
N ALA A 23 30.33 2.56 -24.03
CA ALA A 23 29.52 3.42 -23.20
C ALA A 23 28.18 3.70 -23.88
N ALA A 24 27.11 3.53 -23.12
CA ALA A 24 25.74 3.90 -23.46
C ALA A 24 25.60 5.36 -23.90
N ILE A 25 26.34 6.26 -23.25
CA ILE A 25 26.48 7.67 -23.60
C ILE A 25 27.92 8.06 -23.31
N THR A 26 28.58 8.70 -24.29
CA THR A 26 29.92 9.29 -24.16
C THR A 26 29.86 10.77 -24.51
N PHE A 27 30.39 11.63 -23.64
CA PHE A 27 30.43 13.08 -23.82
C PHE A 27 31.82 13.60 -24.21
N ASP A 28 32.36 13.13 -25.33
CA ASP A 28 33.71 13.51 -25.73
C ASP A 28 33.79 15.00 -26.14
N GLY A 29 34.78 15.71 -25.58
CA GLY A 29 35.02 17.13 -25.84
C GLY A 29 33.92 18.12 -25.41
N GLN A 30 32.90 17.70 -24.65
CA GLN A 30 31.79 18.59 -24.26
C GLN A 30 32.13 19.43 -23.02
N THR A 31 31.80 20.72 -23.06
CA THR A 31 31.98 21.65 -21.93
C THR A 31 30.70 21.86 -21.11
N THR A 32 29.52 21.61 -21.68
CA THR A 32 28.23 21.70 -20.97
C THR A 32 27.26 20.65 -21.50
N SER A 33 26.66 19.85 -20.64
CA SER A 33 25.64 18.87 -21.05
C SER A 33 24.73 18.49 -19.88
N LYS A 34 23.44 18.27 -20.15
CA LYS A 34 22.49 17.76 -19.14
C LYS A 34 21.88 16.42 -19.57
N VAL A 35 21.80 15.49 -18.63
CA VAL A 35 21.14 14.19 -18.77
C VAL A 35 20.13 14.05 -17.64
N LYS A 36 18.84 14.01 -17.97
CA LYS A 36 17.76 14.05 -16.97
C LYS A 36 16.65 13.03 -17.19
N HIS A 37 16.08 12.51 -16.11
CA HIS A 37 14.86 11.69 -16.20
C HIS A 37 14.98 10.50 -17.17
N ILE A 38 16.17 9.89 -17.24
CA ILE A 38 16.42 8.72 -18.10
C ILE A 38 16.48 7.46 -17.26
N ASN A 39 15.78 6.41 -17.71
CA ASN A 39 15.91 5.07 -17.17
C ASN A 39 16.85 4.23 -18.04
N PHE A 40 18.04 3.93 -17.53
CA PHE A 40 19.01 3.05 -18.16
C PHE A 40 18.94 1.65 -17.55
N TYR A 41 18.64 0.65 -18.39
CA TYR A 41 18.68 -0.76 -18.01
C TYR A 41 19.71 -1.48 -18.86
N ALA A 42 20.66 -2.13 -18.20
CA ALA A 42 21.71 -2.88 -18.87
C ALA A 42 21.56 -4.39 -18.63
N TYR A 43 21.92 -5.16 -19.66
CA TYR A 43 22.37 -6.54 -19.53
C TYR A 43 23.87 -6.56 -19.16
N PRO A 44 24.42 -7.72 -18.74
CA PRO A 44 25.83 -7.89 -18.44
C PRO A 44 26.79 -7.15 -19.37
N ASN A 45 27.74 -6.42 -18.78
CA ASN A 45 28.87 -5.68 -19.39
C ASN A 45 28.64 -4.26 -19.94
N ALA A 46 27.46 -3.64 -19.83
CA ALA A 46 27.31 -2.24 -20.23
C ALA A 46 27.95 -1.27 -19.21
N LYS A 47 28.30 -0.05 -19.66
CA LYS A 47 28.74 1.09 -18.84
C LYS A 47 28.11 2.39 -19.34
N ILE A 48 28.09 3.43 -18.50
CA ILE A 48 27.96 4.82 -18.96
C ILE A 48 29.31 5.49 -18.70
N GLY A 49 30.03 5.80 -19.77
CA GLY A 49 31.32 6.45 -19.70
C GLY A 49 31.17 7.94 -19.97
N ILE A 50 31.23 8.77 -18.94
CA ILE A 50 31.25 10.22 -19.10
C ILE A 50 32.71 10.65 -19.14
N LYS A 51 33.27 10.63 -20.35
CA LYS A 51 34.63 11.09 -20.63
C LYS A 51 34.57 12.44 -21.32
N GLY A 52 35.15 13.49 -20.74
CA GLY A 52 35.30 14.79 -21.38
C GLY A 52 36.76 15.14 -21.68
N GLY A 53 36.98 16.02 -22.64
CA GLY A 53 38.31 16.42 -23.11
C GLY A 53 38.92 17.65 -22.42
N GLY A 54 38.43 18.08 -21.24
CA GLY A 54 39.01 19.26 -20.56
C GLY A 54 38.47 19.60 -19.17
N PHE A 55 39.32 20.26 -18.37
CA PHE A 55 39.21 20.60 -16.94
C PHE A 55 38.12 21.61 -16.53
N ASN A 56 37.12 21.91 -17.36
CA ASN A 56 36.08 22.92 -17.05
C ASN A 56 34.71 22.56 -17.62
N SER A 57 34.36 21.28 -17.62
CA SER A 57 33.06 20.82 -18.11
C SER A 57 32.01 20.86 -16.99
N THR A 58 30.83 21.42 -17.28
CA THR A 58 29.65 21.42 -16.38
C THR A 58 28.65 20.40 -16.89
N ILE A 59 28.94 19.12 -16.67
CA ILE A 59 28.01 18.04 -16.99
C ILE A 59 27.12 17.80 -15.77
N ILE A 60 25.80 17.80 -15.98
CA ILE A 60 24.81 17.52 -14.94
C ILE A 60 24.05 16.25 -15.31
N VAL A 61 24.19 15.24 -14.47
CA VAL A 61 23.45 13.98 -14.56
C VAL A 61 22.47 13.97 -13.40
N GLN A 62 21.18 14.16 -13.68
CA GLN A 62 20.20 14.39 -12.64
C GLN A 62 18.93 13.55 -12.78
N SER A 63 18.41 12.99 -11.68
CA SER A 63 17.10 12.32 -11.67
C SER A 63 17.00 11.15 -12.67
N ASN A 64 18.09 10.42 -12.88
CA ASN A 64 18.14 9.23 -13.73
C ASN A 64 18.08 7.95 -12.88
N ARG A 65 17.74 6.82 -13.51
CA ARG A 65 17.84 5.47 -12.93
C ARG A 65 18.84 4.64 -13.74
N PHE A 66 19.77 4.00 -13.06
CA PHE A 66 20.78 3.10 -13.63
C PHE A 66 20.64 1.73 -12.96
N GLU A 67 20.37 0.68 -13.72
CA GLU A 67 20.14 -0.65 -13.17
C GLU A 67 20.79 -1.78 -13.98
N GLY A 68 21.47 -2.70 -13.26
CA GLY A 68 21.99 -3.96 -13.83
C GLY A 68 23.33 -3.85 -14.56
N PHE A 69 24.17 -2.88 -14.21
CA PHE A 69 25.47 -2.68 -14.85
C PHE A 69 26.54 -3.57 -14.19
N ASP A 70 27.05 -4.60 -14.89
CA ASP A 70 28.10 -5.50 -14.36
C ASP A 70 29.50 -4.86 -14.24
N LYS A 71 29.67 -3.65 -14.77
CA LYS A 71 30.80 -2.76 -14.47
C LYS A 71 30.25 -1.42 -13.97
N SER A 72 31.11 -0.46 -13.62
CA SER A 72 30.65 0.82 -13.06
C SER A 72 29.47 1.47 -13.81
N GLY A 73 28.40 1.77 -13.07
CA GLY A 73 27.17 2.40 -13.55
C GLY A 73 27.41 3.80 -14.10
N SER A 74 28.46 4.47 -13.65
CA SER A 74 29.07 5.63 -14.30
C SER A 74 30.57 5.67 -14.07
N HIS A 75 31.36 5.85 -15.13
CA HIS A 75 32.81 6.07 -15.06
C HIS A 75 33.11 7.49 -15.52
N ILE A 76 33.84 8.25 -14.70
CA ILE A 76 33.98 9.70 -14.85
C ILE A 76 35.45 10.07 -14.78
N ASN A 77 35.95 10.79 -15.78
CA ASN A 77 37.34 11.29 -15.81
C ASN A 77 37.41 12.83 -15.89
N ILE A 78 36.32 13.50 -15.50
CA ILE A 78 36.15 14.96 -15.53
C ILE A 78 35.17 15.42 -14.43
N ALA A 79 35.11 16.72 -14.13
CA ALA A 79 34.13 17.27 -13.20
C ALA A 79 32.67 17.01 -13.66
N VAL A 80 31.89 16.27 -12.87
CA VAL A 80 30.47 15.99 -13.15
C VAL A 80 29.63 16.11 -11.89
N ASN A 81 28.44 16.69 -12.06
CA ASN A 81 27.45 16.80 -10.99
C ASN A 81 26.40 15.70 -11.14
N PHE A 82 26.44 14.71 -10.24
CA PHE A 82 25.43 13.67 -10.11
C PHE A 82 24.43 14.05 -9.03
N ILE A 83 23.19 14.35 -9.41
CA ILE A 83 22.18 14.87 -8.49
C ILE A 83 20.92 14.02 -8.53
N ALA A 84 20.45 13.50 -7.40
CA ALA A 84 19.14 12.82 -7.33
C ALA A 84 18.96 11.61 -8.26
N ASN A 85 20.03 10.88 -8.60
CA ASN A 85 19.96 9.66 -9.40
C ASN A 85 19.79 8.42 -8.52
N THR A 86 19.31 7.31 -9.12
CA THR A 86 19.26 5.99 -8.49
C THR A 86 20.17 5.02 -9.24
N PHE A 87 21.09 4.37 -8.53
CA PHE A 87 21.95 3.30 -9.02
C PHE A 87 21.59 2.00 -8.29
N ALA A 88 21.19 0.97 -9.02
CA ALA A 88 20.71 -0.28 -8.46
C ALA A 88 21.39 -1.50 -9.11
N SER A 89 21.89 -2.42 -8.30
CA SER A 89 22.47 -3.68 -8.80
C SER A 89 23.61 -3.46 -9.82
N CYS A 90 24.46 -2.47 -9.57
CA CYS A 90 25.64 -2.18 -10.39
C CYS A 90 26.91 -2.74 -9.74
N SER A 91 27.97 -3.09 -10.48
CA SER A 91 29.23 -3.49 -9.83
C SER A 91 29.83 -2.34 -9.02
N GLU A 92 29.73 -1.12 -9.54
CA GLU A 92 30.08 0.13 -8.86
C GLU A 92 28.97 1.11 -9.25
N GLY A 93 28.43 1.90 -8.33
CA GLY A 93 27.41 2.89 -8.66
C GLY A 93 28.00 4.02 -9.49
N ILE A 94 28.92 4.75 -8.87
CA ILE A 94 29.73 5.79 -9.50
C ILE A 94 31.21 5.51 -9.26
N THR A 95 32.01 5.65 -10.32
CA THR A 95 33.47 5.66 -10.28
C THR A 95 33.96 7.02 -10.73
N LEU A 96 34.55 7.76 -9.79
CA LEU A 96 35.30 9.00 -10.03
C LEU A 96 36.75 8.57 -10.26
N ASP A 97 37.29 8.82 -11.45
CA ASP A 97 38.61 8.40 -11.89
C ASP A 97 39.44 9.59 -12.41
N ASP A 98 40.76 9.46 -12.36
CA ASP A 98 41.80 10.44 -12.71
C ASP A 98 41.34 11.73 -13.43
N ASN A 99 41.52 12.87 -12.76
CA ASN A 99 41.15 14.24 -13.12
C ASN A 99 39.65 14.57 -13.08
N SER A 100 38.85 13.89 -12.25
CA SER A 100 37.43 14.21 -12.06
C SER A 100 37.15 15.46 -11.20
N GLY A 101 38.22 16.17 -10.80
CA GLY A 101 38.25 17.19 -9.75
C GLY A 101 37.05 18.14 -9.66
N ASN A 102 36.58 18.36 -8.42
CA ASN A 102 35.42 19.18 -8.03
C ASN A 102 34.03 18.62 -8.43
N SER A 103 33.91 17.30 -8.60
CA SER A 103 32.61 16.66 -8.83
C SER A 103 31.68 16.77 -7.61
N LEU A 104 30.40 17.07 -7.83
CA LEU A 104 29.34 17.02 -6.81
C LEU A 104 28.50 15.75 -6.99
N VAL A 105 28.61 14.83 -6.05
CA VAL A 105 27.73 13.66 -5.97
C VAL A 105 26.74 13.89 -4.83
N SER A 106 25.50 14.26 -5.16
CA SER A 106 24.51 14.61 -4.14
C SER A 106 23.09 14.07 -4.31
N ASN A 107 22.44 13.77 -3.19
CA ASN A 107 21.04 13.29 -3.16
C ASN A 107 20.81 12.00 -3.97
N ASN A 108 21.84 11.22 -4.28
CA ASN A 108 21.69 9.98 -5.05
C ASN A 108 21.38 8.78 -4.13
N ILE A 109 20.74 7.77 -4.70
CA ILE A 109 20.45 6.48 -4.05
C ILE A 109 21.32 5.41 -4.72
N PHE A 110 22.07 4.64 -3.91
CA PHE A 110 22.87 3.50 -4.34
C PHE A 110 22.38 2.27 -3.61
N LYS A 111 21.95 1.23 -4.34
CA LYS A 111 21.36 0.03 -3.75
C LYS A 111 21.90 -1.24 -4.38
N ASN A 112 22.33 -2.18 -3.55
CA ASN A 112 22.80 -3.50 -4.00
C ASN A 112 23.97 -3.42 -5.00
N CYS A 113 24.84 -2.41 -4.89
CA CYS A 113 25.98 -2.26 -5.78
C CYS A 113 27.24 -2.94 -5.21
N GLY A 114 28.24 -3.32 -6.01
CA GLY A 114 29.51 -3.80 -5.45
C GLY A 114 30.25 -2.70 -4.68
N SER A 115 30.30 -1.48 -5.20
CA SER A 115 30.62 -0.26 -4.43
C SER A 115 29.54 0.80 -4.68
N GLY A 116 29.14 1.56 -3.67
CA GLY A 116 28.24 2.71 -3.87
C GLY A 116 28.94 3.78 -4.69
N ILE A 117 29.99 4.37 -4.11
CA ILE A 117 30.85 5.35 -4.75
C ILE A 117 32.29 4.88 -4.62
N MET A 118 33.02 4.82 -5.72
CA MET A 118 34.46 4.59 -5.75
C MET A 118 35.15 5.84 -6.27
N CYS A 119 36.12 6.36 -5.52
CA CYS A 119 37.03 7.40 -5.98
C CYS A 119 38.39 6.74 -6.21
N TRP A 120 38.87 6.81 -7.46
CA TRP A 120 40.11 6.23 -7.93
C TRP A 120 41.03 7.32 -8.46
N GLY A 121 42.31 7.33 -8.07
CA GLY A 121 43.32 8.17 -8.73
C GLY A 121 43.57 9.55 -8.10
N ASN A 122 44.07 10.50 -8.90
CA ASN A 122 44.62 11.80 -8.46
C ASN A 122 43.58 12.91 -8.20
N ASP A 123 42.44 12.57 -7.62
CA ASP A 123 41.24 13.42 -7.72
C ASP A 123 41.06 14.46 -6.59
N ASP A 124 40.69 15.68 -6.99
CA ASP A 124 40.61 16.90 -6.19
C ASP A 124 39.21 17.14 -5.56
N ASN A 125 39.15 17.36 -4.24
CA ASN A 125 38.06 18.04 -3.50
C ASN A 125 36.60 17.64 -3.87
N GLU A 126 36.33 16.36 -4.16
CA GLU A 126 34.97 15.89 -4.45
C GLU A 126 34.03 16.19 -3.29
N ARG A 127 32.78 16.51 -3.61
CA ARG A 127 31.74 16.75 -2.63
C ARG A 127 30.70 15.64 -2.73
N ILE A 128 30.75 14.71 -1.77
CA ILE A 128 29.83 13.60 -1.66
C ILE A 128 28.84 13.93 -0.55
N VAL A 129 27.63 14.38 -0.93
CA VAL A 129 26.70 15.04 -0.01
C VAL A 129 25.28 14.47 -0.08
N ARG A 130 24.69 14.05 1.04
CA ARG A 130 23.27 13.62 1.07
C ARG A 130 22.94 12.41 0.20
N ASN A 131 23.87 11.48 0.03
CA ASN A 131 23.58 10.23 -0.67
C ASN A 131 23.10 9.15 0.29
N LEU A 132 22.16 8.31 -0.16
CA LEU A 132 21.75 7.08 0.50
C LEU A 132 22.48 5.90 -0.16
N ILE A 133 23.32 5.19 0.58
CA ILE A 133 24.09 4.05 0.08
C ILE A 133 23.75 2.82 0.91
N ILE A 134 23.11 1.82 0.31
CA ILE A 134 22.53 0.70 1.04
C ILE A 134 22.82 -0.66 0.37
N ASN A 135 23.10 -1.67 1.19
CA ASN A 135 23.35 -3.04 0.74
C ASN A 135 24.44 -3.17 -0.33
N CYS A 136 25.41 -2.25 -0.35
CA CYS A 136 26.53 -2.33 -1.29
C CYS A 136 27.64 -3.25 -0.78
N GLY A 137 28.66 -3.58 -1.57
CA GLY A 137 29.89 -4.18 -1.04
C GLY A 137 30.62 -3.18 -0.16
N TYR A 138 31.14 -2.11 -0.76
CA TYR A 138 31.62 -0.93 -0.04
C TYR A 138 30.62 0.22 -0.16
N GLY A 139 30.49 1.04 0.88
CA GLY A 139 29.67 2.25 0.80
C GLY A 139 30.34 3.32 -0.06
N ILE A 140 31.37 3.95 0.49
CA ILE A 140 32.28 4.88 -0.21
C ILE A 140 33.70 4.33 -0.08
N SER A 141 34.37 4.10 -1.21
CA SER A 141 35.76 3.65 -1.23
C SER A 141 36.65 4.71 -1.88
N LEU A 142 37.70 5.12 -1.16
CA LEU A 142 38.74 6.02 -1.64
C LEU A 142 40.02 5.19 -1.85
N SER A 143 40.43 4.95 -3.11
CA SER A 143 41.60 4.15 -3.51
C SER A 143 42.49 4.88 -4.55
N GLY A 144 43.82 4.90 -4.37
CA GLY A 144 44.71 5.74 -5.19
C GLY A 144 45.73 6.58 -4.40
N ALA A 145 46.79 7.01 -5.08
CA ALA A 145 47.93 7.70 -4.48
C ALA A 145 47.94 9.18 -4.88
N ASN A 146 47.51 10.11 -3.98
CA ASN A 146 47.96 11.51 -3.81
C ASN A 146 47.05 12.32 -2.81
N ASP A 147 47.42 13.58 -2.51
CA ASP A 147 46.83 14.55 -1.54
C ASP A 147 45.35 14.96 -1.75
N ALA A 148 44.49 14.04 -2.17
CA ALA A 148 43.06 14.25 -2.32
C ALA A 148 42.35 14.52 -0.97
N HIS A 149 41.41 15.49 -0.95
CA HIS A 149 40.66 15.92 0.24
C HIS A 149 39.14 15.92 0.05
N PRO A 150 38.51 14.78 -0.30
CA PRO A 150 37.07 14.76 -0.53
C PRO A 150 36.28 15.08 0.75
N SER A 151 35.15 15.75 0.56
CA SER A 151 34.20 16.09 1.61
C SER A 151 33.00 15.15 1.56
N ILE A 152 32.90 14.27 2.56
CA ILE A 152 31.82 13.29 2.72
C ILE A 152 30.88 13.79 3.82
N ILE A 153 29.77 14.40 3.42
CA ILE A 153 28.90 15.17 4.33
C ILE A 153 27.45 14.70 4.25
N ASN A 154 26.80 14.48 5.39
CA ASN A 154 25.37 14.20 5.43
C ASN A 154 24.94 12.97 4.60
N ASN A 155 25.75 11.93 4.46
CA ASN A 155 25.35 10.70 3.77
C ASN A 155 24.77 9.69 4.75
N THR A 156 23.87 8.82 4.29
CA THR A 156 23.42 7.63 5.04
C THR A 156 23.98 6.39 4.37
N ILE A 157 24.84 5.65 5.06
CA ILE A 157 25.55 4.48 4.54
C ILE A 157 25.22 3.28 5.42
N ALA A 158 24.58 2.26 4.86
CA ALA A 158 24.02 1.19 5.66
C ALA A 158 24.11 -0.19 5.03
N HIS A 159 24.29 -1.21 5.86
CA HIS A 159 24.20 -2.61 5.46
C HIS A 159 25.12 -3.00 4.30
N CYS A 160 26.21 -2.25 4.10
CA CYS A 160 27.22 -2.68 3.16
C CYS A 160 27.87 -3.97 3.66
N THR A 161 28.24 -4.90 2.78
CA THR A 161 28.83 -6.18 3.20
C THR A 161 30.26 -6.04 3.72
N ALA A 162 30.96 -4.96 3.33
CA ALA A 162 32.28 -4.58 3.81
C ALA A 162 32.22 -3.28 4.64
N ASN A 163 33.11 -2.31 4.36
CA ASN A 163 33.20 -1.05 5.10
C ASN A 163 32.15 -0.03 4.63
N GLY A 164 31.65 0.79 5.56
CA GLY A 164 30.81 1.94 5.21
C GLY A 164 31.60 2.98 4.42
N ILE A 165 32.69 3.49 5.00
CA ILE A 165 33.67 4.35 4.32
C ILE A 165 35.04 3.70 4.43
N GLN A 166 35.74 3.56 3.30
CA GLN A 166 37.09 3.03 3.22
C GLN A 166 38.04 4.08 2.66
N ILE A 167 39.16 4.26 3.36
CA ILE A 167 40.27 5.14 2.99
C ILE A 167 41.53 4.27 2.88
N ASP A 168 41.94 3.99 1.66
CA ASP A 168 43.10 3.13 1.38
C ASP A 168 44.43 3.93 1.31
N THR A 169 45.49 3.27 0.83
CA THR A 169 46.82 3.85 0.75
C THR A 169 46.87 5.03 -0.20
N GLY A 170 47.34 6.19 0.29
CA GLY A 170 47.76 7.31 -0.56
C GLY A 170 46.79 8.48 -0.66
N PHE A 171 45.66 8.51 0.05
CA PHE A 171 44.81 9.71 0.15
C PHE A 171 45.34 10.71 1.17
N GLY A 172 44.99 11.99 0.95
CA GLY A 172 45.22 13.09 1.88
C GLY A 172 44.38 13.00 3.16
N SER A 173 43.62 14.06 3.44
CA SER A 173 42.83 14.21 4.68
C SER A 173 41.36 14.47 4.35
N PRO A 174 40.55 13.43 4.06
CA PRO A 174 39.13 13.61 3.78
C PRO A 174 38.39 14.18 5.00
N VAL A 175 37.36 14.98 4.75
CA VAL A 175 36.47 15.51 5.78
C VAL A 175 35.20 14.67 5.81
N ILE A 176 35.00 13.93 6.90
CA ILE A 176 33.84 13.04 7.09
C ILE A 176 32.99 13.62 8.21
N LYS A 177 31.84 14.21 7.88
CA LYS A 177 30.98 14.83 8.90
C LYS A 177 29.48 14.71 8.66
N ASN A 178 28.72 14.74 9.76
CA ASN A 178 27.25 14.69 9.74
C ASN A 178 26.68 13.44 9.04
N ASN A 179 27.44 12.37 8.86
CA ASN A 179 26.96 11.15 8.20
C ASN A 179 26.26 10.21 9.21
N ILE A 180 25.39 9.34 8.71
CA ILE A 180 24.92 8.15 9.43
C ILE A 180 25.56 6.94 8.75
N ILE A 181 26.32 6.14 9.50
CA ILE A 181 27.10 5.00 9.01
C ILE A 181 26.83 3.81 9.91
N PHE A 182 25.93 2.92 9.51
CA PHE A 182 25.43 1.91 10.43
C PHE A 182 25.27 0.50 9.85
N SER A 183 25.45 -0.50 10.70
CA SER A 183 25.20 -1.91 10.37
C SER A 183 25.92 -2.42 9.12
N ASN A 184 27.10 -1.89 8.80
CA ASN A 184 27.96 -2.43 7.75
C ASN A 184 28.69 -3.69 8.26
N GLY A 185 29.01 -4.61 7.36
CA GLY A 185 29.52 -5.95 7.69
C GLY A 185 30.92 -5.95 8.29
N GLN A 186 31.74 -4.94 7.96
CA GLN A 186 33.06 -4.72 8.55
C GLN A 186 33.06 -3.45 9.41
N TYR A 187 33.85 -2.44 9.06
CA TYR A 187 33.94 -1.22 9.85
C TYR A 187 32.98 -0.14 9.35
N GLY A 188 32.57 0.76 10.25
CA GLY A 188 31.87 1.98 9.84
C GLY A 188 32.78 2.85 8.99
N ILE A 189 33.91 3.25 9.55
CA ILE A 189 34.98 3.96 8.85
C ILE A 189 36.30 3.21 9.01
N PHE A 190 36.90 2.83 7.90
CA PHE A 190 38.17 2.11 7.82
C PHE A 190 39.23 2.98 7.16
N CYS A 191 40.37 3.16 7.82
CA CYS A 191 41.47 4.02 7.35
C CYS A 191 42.80 3.26 7.45
N ILE A 192 43.43 2.90 6.33
CA ILE A 192 44.78 2.30 6.34
C ILE A 192 45.86 3.38 6.36
N SER A 193 45.66 4.45 5.59
CA SER A 193 46.56 5.61 5.54
C SER A 193 45.78 6.90 5.28
N GLY A 194 46.42 8.05 5.52
CA GLY A 194 45.78 9.36 5.42
C GLY A 194 45.29 9.89 6.78
N ALA A 195 45.16 11.21 6.91
CA ALA A 195 44.74 11.87 8.15
C ALA A 195 43.27 12.31 8.06
N GLY A 196 42.38 11.36 7.76
CA GLY A 196 40.95 11.60 7.69
C GLY A 196 40.39 12.20 8.98
N LYS A 197 39.54 13.23 8.86
CA LYS A 197 38.89 13.89 10.00
C LYS A 197 37.43 13.46 10.10
N SER A 198 37.12 12.71 11.15
CA SER A 198 35.73 12.37 11.54
C SER A 198 35.20 13.43 12.50
N SER A 199 33.95 13.88 12.35
CA SER A 199 33.26 14.73 13.33
C SER A 199 31.75 14.72 13.11
N TYR A 200 30.96 14.77 14.17
CA TYR A 200 29.50 14.85 14.13
C TYR A 200 28.80 13.74 13.31
N ASN A 201 29.38 12.56 13.19
CA ASN A 201 28.78 11.39 12.52
C ASN A 201 28.07 10.48 13.53
N ASN A 202 27.01 9.78 13.10
CA ASN A 202 26.48 8.61 13.79
C ASN A 202 27.07 7.35 13.20
N VAL A 203 28.04 6.72 13.87
CA VAL A 203 28.70 5.51 13.40
C VAL A 203 28.36 4.36 14.34
N TYR A 204 27.44 3.48 13.97
CA TYR A 204 26.85 2.53 14.93
C TYR A 204 26.66 1.10 14.40
N GLY A 205 26.92 0.10 15.24
CA GLY A 205 26.51 -1.29 14.99
C GLY A 205 27.19 -1.97 13.81
N ASN A 206 28.40 -1.54 13.43
CA ASN A 206 29.18 -2.13 12.34
C ASN A 206 29.93 -3.39 12.82
N GLY A 207 30.02 -4.41 11.97
CA GLY A 207 30.37 -5.79 12.36
C GLY A 207 31.76 -5.98 12.98
N PHE A 208 32.79 -5.29 12.49
CA PHE A 208 34.16 -5.36 13.03
C PHE A 208 34.51 -4.18 13.95
N GLY A 209 33.68 -3.13 13.96
CA GLY A 209 33.86 -1.95 14.79
C GLY A 209 33.44 -0.66 14.08
N ASN A 210 33.27 0.43 14.81
CA ASN A 210 32.83 1.68 14.19
C ASN A 210 33.98 2.41 13.47
N TRP A 211 35.20 2.34 13.99
CA TRP A 211 36.40 2.93 13.39
C TRP A 211 37.58 1.95 13.41
N PHE A 212 38.47 2.06 12.43
CA PHE A 212 39.71 1.29 12.39
C PHE A 212 40.88 2.05 11.74
N GLY A 213 42.09 1.77 12.23
CA GLY A 213 43.36 2.22 11.66
C GLY A 213 43.68 3.68 11.98
N CYS A 214 43.95 4.51 10.96
CA CYS A 214 44.37 5.91 11.13
C CYS A 214 43.26 6.90 11.52
N ILE A 215 42.03 6.44 11.70
CA ILE A 215 40.90 7.29 12.07
C ILE A 215 40.34 6.90 13.43
N SER A 216 39.91 7.91 14.18
CA SER A 216 39.27 7.77 15.49
C SER A 216 38.01 8.64 15.52
N PRO A 217 37.08 8.39 16.46
CA PRO A 217 35.95 9.29 16.69
C PRO A 217 36.47 10.71 16.97
N GLY A 218 35.92 11.70 16.26
CA GLY A 218 36.20 13.11 16.53
C GLY A 218 35.07 13.80 17.29
N ILE A 219 35.13 15.13 17.33
CA ILE A 219 34.15 15.95 18.05
C ILE A 219 32.72 15.69 17.53
N GLY A 220 31.77 15.48 18.45
CA GLY A 220 30.35 15.30 18.13
C GLY A 220 29.99 13.94 17.51
N ASP A 221 30.94 13.04 17.26
CA ASP A 221 30.61 11.69 16.79
C ASP A 221 29.83 10.91 17.86
N ILE A 222 28.74 10.26 17.47
CA ILE A 222 27.91 9.40 18.32
C ILE A 222 28.04 7.95 17.82
N SER A 223 28.30 6.98 18.70
CA SER A 223 28.64 5.62 18.22
C SER A 223 28.50 4.44 19.16
N ILE A 224 28.51 4.65 20.46
CA ILE A 224 28.65 3.52 21.40
C ILE A 224 27.30 3.07 21.96
N ASN A 225 26.29 3.95 22.08
CA ASN A 225 25.06 3.62 22.83
C ASN A 225 23.73 4.06 22.19
N THR A 226 23.73 4.67 20.99
CA THR A 226 22.48 5.22 20.44
C THR A 226 22.37 4.94 18.94
N PRO A 227 21.63 3.89 18.52
CA PRO A 227 21.41 3.61 17.10
C PRO A 227 20.66 4.76 16.43
N PRO A 228 20.92 5.07 15.14
CA PRO A 228 19.99 5.88 14.37
C PRO A 228 18.62 5.19 14.34
N ILE A 229 17.55 5.95 14.56
CA ILE A 229 16.18 5.44 14.51
C ILE A 229 15.53 5.97 13.23
N PHE A 230 14.98 5.06 12.43
CA PHE A 230 14.30 5.37 11.17
C PHE A 230 12.83 4.98 11.23
N ILE A 231 12.00 5.58 10.37
CA ILE A 231 10.54 5.41 10.35
C ILE A 231 10.13 3.98 9.97
N GLY A 232 10.68 3.44 8.88
CA GLY A 232 10.30 2.13 8.35
C GLY A 232 11.26 0.99 8.73
N GLY A 233 12.39 1.32 9.35
CA GLY A 233 13.49 0.38 9.58
C GLY A 233 14.12 -0.13 8.29
N SER A 234 15.27 -0.80 8.44
CA SER A 234 15.97 -1.43 7.33
C SER A 234 15.12 -2.55 6.69
N PRO A 235 15.02 -2.63 5.36
CA PRO A 235 15.73 -1.85 4.33
C PRO A 235 14.92 -0.73 3.64
N TYR A 236 13.78 -0.27 4.18
CA TYR A 236 12.77 0.40 3.34
C TYR A 236 12.67 1.92 3.51
N ASP A 237 12.80 2.47 4.71
CA ASP A 237 12.74 3.94 4.90
C ASP A 237 13.83 4.41 5.86
N TYR A 238 14.71 5.28 5.35
CA TYR A 238 15.85 5.85 6.06
C TYR A 238 15.61 7.31 6.49
N HIS A 239 14.38 7.80 6.40
CA HIS A 239 13.99 9.03 7.09
C HIS A 239 14.06 8.81 8.60
N LEU A 240 14.55 9.83 9.32
CA LEU A 240 14.66 9.79 10.77
C LEU A 240 13.28 9.77 11.41
N ALA A 241 13.06 8.89 12.38
CA ALA A 241 11.86 8.92 13.21
C ALA A 241 11.94 10.07 14.24
N ASP A 242 10.80 10.50 14.77
CA ASP A 242 10.60 11.68 15.65
C ASP A 242 11.49 11.75 16.91
N TYR A 243 12.15 10.64 17.29
CA TYR A 243 13.07 10.53 18.44
C TYR A 243 14.45 10.01 18.07
N SER A 244 14.81 10.05 16.79
CA SER A 244 16.12 9.59 16.34
C SER A 244 17.24 10.43 16.97
N PRO A 245 18.29 9.81 17.52
CA PRO A 245 19.42 10.54 18.09
C PRO A 245 20.24 11.29 17.04
N SER A 246 19.96 11.05 15.76
CA SER A 246 20.58 11.76 14.64
C SER A 246 19.90 13.08 14.29
N ILE A 247 18.76 13.40 14.93
CA ILE A 247 18.10 14.70 14.78
C ILE A 247 18.90 15.76 15.53
N ALA A 248 19.28 16.83 14.84
CA ALA A 248 20.07 17.96 15.33
C ALA A 248 21.41 17.60 16.01
N ALA A 249 21.93 16.39 15.76
CA ALA A 249 23.20 15.93 16.32
C ALA A 249 24.42 16.27 15.44
N GLY A 250 24.18 16.80 14.25
CA GLY A 250 25.22 17.31 13.36
C GLY A 250 25.81 18.64 13.80
N GLU A 251 26.91 19.02 13.17
CA GLU A 251 27.54 20.33 13.34
C GLU A 251 26.52 21.47 13.10
N ASN A 252 26.46 22.45 14.00
CA ASN A 252 25.46 23.54 13.98
C ASN A 252 24.00 23.04 14.14
N SER A 253 23.81 21.94 14.86
CA SER A 253 22.48 21.37 15.15
C SER A 253 21.70 20.97 13.89
N VAL A 254 22.39 20.65 12.81
CA VAL A 254 21.77 20.02 11.63
C VAL A 254 21.52 18.55 11.89
N ASP A 255 20.58 17.92 11.19
CA ASP A 255 20.43 16.48 11.26
C ASP A 255 21.60 15.77 10.58
N GLN A 256 21.94 14.59 11.08
CA GLN A 256 22.88 13.69 10.43
C GLN A 256 22.16 12.88 9.33
N GLY A 257 22.91 12.39 8.35
CA GLY A 257 22.40 11.54 7.29
C GLY A 257 21.80 12.31 6.10
N CYS A 258 21.34 11.55 5.11
CA CYS A 258 20.93 12.07 3.79
C CYS A 258 19.56 12.75 3.79
N TYR A 259 18.67 12.32 4.67
CA TYR A 259 17.33 12.87 4.80
C TYR A 259 17.26 13.73 6.05
N PRO A 260 17.36 15.07 5.92
CA PRO A 260 17.05 15.92 7.04
C PRO A 260 15.61 15.67 7.45
N TYR A 261 15.39 15.62 8.75
CA TYR A 261 14.08 15.40 9.33
C TYR A 261 13.23 16.66 9.13
N ASN A 262 12.10 16.53 8.42
CA ASN A 262 11.37 17.68 7.89
C ASN A 262 10.35 18.22 8.92
N ALA A 263 10.86 19.01 9.87
CA ALA A 263 10.09 19.50 10.99
C ALA A 263 9.21 20.71 10.68
N TYR A 264 7.95 20.70 11.14
CA TYR A 264 7.13 21.93 11.14
C TYR A 264 7.67 22.97 12.13
N LEU A 265 8.10 22.50 13.31
CA LEU A 265 8.70 23.32 14.35
C LEU A 265 9.76 22.52 15.08
N ARG A 266 10.94 23.11 15.22
CA ARG A 266 12.03 22.67 16.08
C ARG A 266 12.00 23.45 17.38
N ILE A 267 12.04 22.74 18.50
CA ILE A 267 12.21 23.33 19.83
C ILE A 267 13.57 22.87 20.36
N SER A 268 14.47 23.82 20.60
CA SER A 268 15.77 23.56 21.21
C SER A 268 16.06 24.57 22.32
N THR A 269 17.12 24.34 23.08
CA THR A 269 17.67 25.32 24.02
C THR A 269 18.34 26.45 23.25
N GLY A 270 18.00 27.70 23.59
CA GLY A 270 18.64 28.86 23.00
C GLY A 270 20.09 29.03 23.44
N ALA A 271 20.90 29.68 22.61
CA ALA A 271 22.35 29.83 22.81
C ALA A 271 22.72 30.57 24.10
N ASN A 272 21.80 31.38 24.65
CA ASN A 272 21.99 32.14 25.88
C ASN A 272 21.24 31.52 27.08
N SER A 273 20.87 30.24 26.97
CA SER A 273 20.36 29.49 28.12
C SER A 273 21.39 29.48 29.24
N LYS A 274 20.99 29.85 30.45
CA LYS A 274 21.88 29.77 31.60
C LYS A 274 22.18 28.31 31.93
N PRO A 275 23.44 27.97 32.29
CA PRO A 275 23.76 26.66 32.82
C PRO A 275 22.98 26.39 34.13
N THR A 276 22.80 25.12 34.46
CA THR A 276 22.35 24.66 35.78
C THR A 276 23.06 25.42 36.90
N GLY A 277 22.33 25.95 37.87
CA GLY A 277 22.93 26.77 38.92
C GLY A 277 22.02 27.07 40.10
N SER A 278 22.40 28.07 40.90
CA SER A 278 21.60 28.59 42.01
C SER A 278 21.04 29.98 41.67
N ILE A 279 19.81 30.27 42.07
CA ILE A 279 19.18 31.58 41.93
C ILE A 279 19.20 32.29 43.30
N PRO A 280 19.58 33.58 43.37
CA PRO A 280 19.51 34.36 44.61
C PRO A 280 18.08 34.40 45.20
N SER A 281 17.98 34.47 46.52
CA SER A 281 16.74 34.48 47.33
C SER A 281 15.82 35.72 47.17
N THR A 282 16.18 36.67 46.30
CA THR A 282 15.57 38.01 46.26
C THR A 282 15.39 38.57 44.83
N GLY A 283 15.49 37.73 43.79
CA GLY A 283 15.37 38.17 42.41
C GLY A 283 13.95 38.01 41.85
N ASN A 284 13.49 38.98 41.06
CA ASN A 284 12.32 38.84 40.20
C ASN A 284 12.78 38.54 38.76
N ASN A 285 11.97 37.80 38.00
CA ASN A 285 12.19 37.46 36.59
C ASN A 285 13.57 36.82 36.32
N ASN A 286 14.04 35.93 37.20
CA ASN A 286 15.30 35.25 36.96
C ASN A 286 15.14 34.30 35.78
N ALA A 287 15.76 34.64 34.64
CA ALA A 287 15.79 33.76 33.47
C ALA A 287 16.41 32.41 33.83
N MET A 288 15.66 31.34 33.60
CA MET A 288 16.07 29.96 33.86
C MET A 288 16.52 29.27 32.57
N LEU A 289 15.78 29.48 31.49
CA LEU A 289 15.97 28.78 30.23
C LEU A 289 15.57 29.69 29.07
N GLN A 290 16.42 29.74 28.05
CA GLN A 290 16.06 30.32 26.76
C GLN A 290 15.59 29.17 25.85
N LEU A 291 14.44 29.31 25.23
CA LEU A 291 13.94 28.40 24.20
C LEU A 291 14.20 29.00 22.83
N HIS A 292 14.75 28.20 21.92
CA HIS A 292 14.83 28.53 20.51
C HIS A 292 13.77 27.73 19.76
N LEU A 293 12.89 28.43 19.07
CA LEU A 293 11.79 27.87 18.32
C LEU A 293 12.00 28.20 16.85
N LYS A 294 12.10 27.20 15.98
CA LYS A 294 12.40 27.41 14.55
C LYS A 294 11.46 26.61 13.66
N THR A 295 10.77 27.27 12.76
CA THR A 295 10.02 26.59 11.69
C THR A 295 10.94 26.28 10.52
N GLU A 296 10.82 25.09 9.92
CA GLU A 296 11.63 24.72 8.74
C GLU A 296 10.83 24.67 7.44
N ARG A 297 9.55 25.04 7.52
CA ARG A 297 8.66 25.16 6.38
C ARG A 297 8.24 26.59 6.17
N SER A 298 7.83 26.91 4.95
CA SER A 298 7.24 28.19 4.59
C SER A 298 5.90 28.48 5.29
N SER A 299 5.28 27.48 5.94
CA SER A 299 4.04 27.65 6.70
C SER A 299 4.31 28.11 8.12
N SER A 300 3.51 29.06 8.61
CA SER A 300 3.56 29.50 10.00
C SER A 300 3.06 28.43 10.97
N VAL A 301 3.57 28.44 12.19
CA VAL A 301 3.16 27.55 13.28
C VAL A 301 2.65 28.38 14.44
N THR A 302 1.51 28.00 15.05
CA THR A 302 0.98 28.65 16.25
C THR A 302 1.10 27.72 17.45
N ILE A 303 1.75 28.19 18.50
CA ILE A 303 1.90 27.44 19.75
C ILE A 303 0.77 27.82 20.69
N THR A 304 0.02 26.81 21.16
CA THR A 304 -1.16 26.97 22.03
C THR A 304 -0.92 26.55 23.46
N SER A 305 0.11 25.73 23.72
CA SER A 305 0.62 25.51 25.08
C SER A 305 2.09 25.09 25.09
N ILE A 306 2.79 25.38 26.20
CA ILE A 306 4.18 24.94 26.44
C ILE A 306 4.25 24.38 27.86
N THR A 307 4.84 23.19 28.01
CA THR A 307 5.06 22.51 29.30
C THR A 307 6.55 22.32 29.55
N PHE A 308 7.04 22.78 30.69
CA PHE A 308 8.40 22.55 31.12
C PHE A 308 8.46 22.02 32.55
N THR A 309 9.65 21.58 32.94
CA THR A 309 9.96 21.10 34.28
C THR A 309 11.17 21.76 34.88
N ASN A 310 11.31 21.67 36.20
CA ASN A 310 12.51 22.07 36.92
C ASN A 310 12.87 21.00 37.97
N PHE A 311 14.04 20.36 37.84
CA PHE A 311 14.52 19.33 38.78
C PHE A 311 15.39 19.91 39.93
N GLY A 312 15.17 21.16 40.30
CA GLY A 312 15.92 21.88 41.33
C GLY A 312 15.42 21.69 42.77
N THR A 313 16.13 22.25 43.74
CA THR A 313 15.75 22.27 45.17
C THR A 313 15.02 23.57 45.53
N SER A 314 13.83 23.49 46.13
CA SER A 314 13.14 24.62 46.77
C SER A 314 13.16 24.47 48.29
N SER A 315 13.29 25.60 49.00
CA SER A 315 13.30 25.66 50.47
C SER A 315 11.92 25.80 51.10
N LEU A 316 10.87 25.87 50.28
CA LEU A 316 9.49 26.06 50.72
C LEU A 316 8.85 24.70 51.01
N ASN A 317 8.09 24.61 52.11
CA ASN A 317 7.46 23.38 52.61
C ASN A 317 5.92 23.58 52.61
N PRO A 318 5.14 22.82 51.81
CA PRO A 318 5.55 21.68 50.99
C PRO A 318 6.43 22.11 49.80
N PRO A 319 7.36 21.25 49.33
CA PRO A 319 8.15 21.55 48.15
C PRO A 319 7.19 21.79 46.97
N LEU A 320 7.11 23.05 46.52
CA LEU A 320 6.27 23.54 45.41
C LEU A 320 4.75 23.64 45.64
N GLU A 321 4.30 24.00 46.85
CA GLU A 321 3.02 24.73 47.01
C GLU A 321 3.32 26.14 47.57
N ILE A 322 3.67 27.07 46.68
CA ILE A 322 3.68 28.49 47.03
C ILE A 322 2.27 29.03 46.76
N ALA A 323 1.75 29.77 47.75
CA ALA A 323 0.56 30.61 47.64
C ALA A 323 0.55 31.45 46.34
N PRO A 324 -0.62 31.91 45.87
CA PRO A 324 -0.93 32.29 44.46
C PRO A 324 -0.25 33.56 43.93
N LEU A 325 1.03 33.77 44.20
CA LEU A 325 1.78 34.94 43.76
C LEU A 325 3.05 34.47 43.03
N THR A 326 2.95 34.49 41.69
CA THR A 326 4.03 34.84 40.73
C THR A 326 5.07 33.79 40.32
N GLY A 327 4.75 32.49 40.34
CA GLY A 327 5.74 31.40 40.12
C GLY A 327 6.55 31.44 38.82
N VAL A 328 5.93 31.26 37.64
CA VAL A 328 6.69 31.13 36.38
C VAL A 328 6.10 32.01 35.29
N LYS A 329 6.96 32.72 34.57
CA LYS A 329 6.57 33.59 33.46
C LYS A 329 7.30 33.19 32.17
N LEU A 330 6.61 33.36 31.05
CA LEU A 330 7.13 33.16 29.71
C LEU A 330 7.22 34.52 29.01
N TYR A 331 8.36 34.83 28.41
CA TYR A 331 8.64 36.08 27.71
C TYR A 331 9.06 35.83 26.26
N TYR A 332 8.78 36.77 25.36
CA TYR A 332 9.52 36.88 24.10
C TYR A 332 10.90 37.48 24.38
N ASP A 333 11.95 36.83 23.91
CA ASP A 333 13.33 37.33 23.98
C ASP A 333 13.65 38.12 22.70
N VAL A 334 13.31 39.40 22.72
CA VAL A 334 13.29 40.24 21.51
C VAL A 334 14.71 40.59 21.06
N ASN A 335 15.64 40.73 22.00
CA ASN A 335 17.03 41.10 21.74
C ASN A 335 17.99 39.89 21.72
N ASN A 336 17.47 38.68 21.97
CA ASN A 336 18.20 37.41 21.98
C ASN A 336 19.41 37.43 22.94
N ASN A 337 19.24 37.94 24.15
CA ASN A 337 20.31 38.00 25.16
C ASN A 337 20.14 36.98 26.30
N GLY A 338 19.01 36.27 26.37
CA GLY A 338 18.71 35.28 27.42
C GLY A 338 18.47 35.88 28.82
N ILE A 339 18.20 37.18 28.92
CA ILE A 339 17.98 37.93 30.17
C ILE A 339 16.65 38.67 30.06
N VAL A 340 15.73 38.46 31.01
CA VAL A 340 14.48 39.23 31.04
C VAL A 340 14.78 40.70 31.35
N ASP A 341 14.57 41.58 30.37
CA ASP A 341 14.79 43.03 30.51
C ASP A 341 13.66 43.87 29.87
N GLY A 342 13.89 45.19 29.73
CA GLY A 342 12.87 46.12 29.21
C GLY A 342 12.55 45.97 27.71
N PHE A 343 13.32 45.17 26.96
CA PHE A 343 13.00 44.83 25.57
C PHE A 343 12.08 43.61 25.46
N ASP A 344 11.96 42.82 26.52
CA ASP A 344 11.18 41.59 26.52
C ASP A 344 9.74 41.83 26.94
N SER A 345 8.83 41.07 26.33
CA SER A 345 7.40 41.16 26.63
C SER A 345 6.90 39.86 27.22
N GLN A 346 6.22 39.95 28.37
CA GLN A 346 5.61 38.79 29.02
C GLN A 346 4.44 38.28 28.17
N ILE A 347 4.46 36.99 27.84
CA ILE A 347 3.45 36.31 27.04
C ILE A 347 2.38 35.70 27.95
N ALA A 348 2.83 34.96 28.96
CA ALA A 348 1.96 34.18 29.82
C ALA A 348 2.61 33.96 31.20
N PHE A 349 1.78 33.55 32.16
CA PHE A 349 2.22 33.14 33.49
C PHE A 349 1.52 31.83 33.88
N THR A 350 2.17 31.03 34.71
CA THR A 350 1.62 29.79 35.26
C THR A 350 2.33 29.45 36.59
N GLU A 351 1.91 28.36 37.21
CA GLU A 351 2.46 27.85 38.47
C GLU A 351 2.94 26.41 38.29
N PHE A 352 3.80 25.92 39.18
CA PHE A 352 4.16 24.51 39.21
C PHE A 352 3.03 23.69 39.83
N LEU A 353 2.52 22.69 39.12
CA LEU A 353 1.45 21.82 39.61
C LEU A 353 2.04 20.57 40.30
N GLY A 354 2.00 20.51 41.62
CA GLY A 354 2.06 19.25 42.39
C GLY A 354 3.29 18.35 42.23
N ASN A 355 4.42 18.89 41.73
CA ASN A 355 5.82 18.39 41.77
C ASN A 355 6.49 18.42 40.39
N ILE A 356 7.08 19.58 40.07
CA ILE A 356 8.08 19.86 39.01
C ILE A 356 7.60 20.30 37.62
N TYR A 357 6.30 20.27 37.29
CA TYR A 357 5.79 20.67 35.96
C TYR A 357 5.08 22.02 35.99
N ALA A 358 5.29 22.83 34.96
CA ALA A 358 4.56 24.07 34.72
C ALA A 358 4.12 24.14 33.25
N THR A 359 2.82 24.36 33.04
CA THR A 359 2.20 24.39 31.71
C THR A 359 1.56 25.75 31.47
N PHE A 360 2.02 26.43 30.42
CA PHE A 360 1.37 27.59 29.86
C PHE A 360 0.31 27.13 28.86
N THR A 361 -0.95 27.52 29.03
CA THR A 361 -2.05 27.19 28.11
C THR A 361 -2.62 28.47 27.48
N ALA A 362 -3.52 28.32 26.51
CA ALA A 362 -4.15 29.43 25.79
C ALA A 362 -3.13 30.41 25.16
N LEU A 363 -1.98 29.90 24.73
CA LEU A 363 -0.98 30.67 24.01
C LEU A 363 -1.47 30.96 22.58
N SER A 364 -0.96 32.06 22.01
CA SER A 364 -1.17 32.43 20.61
C SER A 364 0.15 32.92 19.98
N ILE A 365 1.22 32.18 20.23
CA ILE A 365 2.56 32.51 19.71
C ILE A 365 2.65 32.01 18.27
N THR A 366 2.60 32.90 17.30
CA THR A 366 2.77 32.56 15.88
C THR A 366 4.22 32.75 15.46
N ILE A 367 4.83 31.70 14.92
CA ILE A 367 6.15 31.72 14.32
C ILE A 367 5.96 31.66 12.80
N PRO A 368 6.33 32.71 12.05
CA PRO A 368 6.26 32.69 10.60
C PRO A 368 7.08 31.54 10.01
N GLY A 369 6.66 31.01 8.87
CA GLY A 369 7.41 29.94 8.21
C GLY A 369 8.82 30.37 7.82
N ASN A 370 9.76 29.43 7.87
CA ASN A 370 11.20 29.63 7.71
C ASN A 370 11.78 30.70 8.65
N SER A 371 11.15 30.92 9.79
CA SER A 371 11.59 31.88 10.81
C SER A 371 11.94 31.17 12.11
N SER A 372 12.52 31.92 13.04
CA SER A 372 12.74 31.50 14.41
C SER A 372 12.36 32.59 15.40
N THR A 373 12.02 32.18 16.60
CA THR A 373 11.78 33.09 17.73
C THR A 373 12.42 32.50 18.98
N ASN A 374 12.85 33.37 19.89
CA ASN A 374 13.39 32.97 21.17
C ASN A 374 12.40 33.34 22.28
N LEU A 375 12.21 32.43 23.22
CA LEU A 375 11.43 32.69 24.43
C LEU A 375 12.32 32.56 25.67
N ILE A 376 11.99 33.28 26.73
CA ILE A 376 12.61 33.10 28.04
C ILE A 376 11.58 32.55 29.02
N ILE A 377 11.92 31.45 29.68
CA ILE A 377 11.23 31.01 30.88
C ILE A 377 11.97 31.62 32.08
N SER A 378 11.23 32.33 32.92
CA SER A 378 11.76 32.95 34.14
C SER A 378 10.94 32.61 35.36
N TYR A 379 11.57 32.74 36.52
CA TYR A 379 11.01 32.41 37.82
C TYR A 379 11.30 33.53 38.83
N ASP A 380 10.27 33.92 39.57
CA ASP A 380 10.39 34.88 40.66
C ASP A 380 10.80 34.12 41.93
N THR A 381 11.93 34.48 42.54
CA THR A 381 12.44 33.86 43.78
C THR A 381 12.19 34.70 45.02
N ALA A 382 11.37 35.76 44.92
CA ALA A 382 11.10 36.68 46.03
C ALA A 382 10.48 35.94 47.22
N GLY A 383 11.29 35.71 48.27
CA GLY A 383 10.87 35.03 49.50
C GLY A 383 11.46 33.65 49.73
N ALA A 384 12.27 33.11 48.80
CA ALA A 384 12.93 31.83 48.98
C ALA A 384 14.14 31.94 49.93
N VAL A 385 14.21 31.16 51.00
CA VAL A 385 15.36 31.15 51.93
C VAL A 385 15.64 29.71 52.35
N PRO A 386 16.82 29.11 52.09
CA PRO A 386 18.05 29.58 51.40
C PRO A 386 17.97 29.63 49.84
N PRO A 387 19.03 30.07 49.11
CA PRO A 387 19.09 30.08 47.64
C PRO A 387 18.66 28.75 47.01
N GLU A 388 17.85 28.83 45.96
CA GLU A 388 17.29 27.66 45.28
C GLU A 388 18.21 27.19 44.15
N THR A 389 18.26 25.89 43.89
CA THR A 389 18.93 25.37 42.69
C THR A 389 17.89 25.16 41.59
N TYR A 390 18.29 25.32 40.33
CA TYR A 390 17.42 25.09 39.18
C TYR A 390 18.09 24.20 38.15
N PHE A 391 17.32 23.24 37.65
CA PHE A 391 17.64 22.41 36.49
C PHE A 391 16.42 22.39 35.54
N PRO A 392 16.17 23.51 34.83
CA PRO A 392 15.01 23.66 33.99
C PRO A 392 15.16 22.81 32.72
N ARG A 393 14.10 22.10 32.37
CA ARG A 393 14.04 21.16 31.25
C ARG A 393 12.66 21.22 30.61
N VAL A 394 12.52 21.54 29.32
CA VAL A 394 11.20 21.43 28.64
C VAL A 394 10.79 19.96 28.57
N ILE A 395 9.51 19.65 28.81
CA ILE A 395 8.97 18.26 28.74
C ILE A 395 7.87 18.10 27.68
N GLY A 396 7.37 19.18 27.10
CA GLY A 396 6.55 19.11 25.89
C GLY A 396 6.00 20.48 25.49
N ALA A 397 5.47 20.60 24.28
CA ALA A 397 4.72 21.77 23.86
C ALA A 397 3.57 21.30 22.97
N ASN A 398 2.32 21.69 23.26
CA ASN A 398 1.25 21.42 22.29
C ASN A 398 1.24 22.54 21.27
N VAL A 399 1.34 22.12 20.02
CA VAL A 399 1.49 23.01 18.88
C VAL A 399 0.31 22.78 17.98
N THR A 400 -0.35 23.87 17.60
CA THR A 400 -1.36 23.84 16.55
C THR A 400 -0.71 24.45 15.32
N ALA A 401 -0.15 23.60 14.46
CA ALA A 401 0.31 24.05 13.15
C ALA A 401 -0.92 24.53 12.36
N GLN A 402 -1.11 25.86 12.26
CA GLN A 402 -2.09 26.44 11.34
C GLN A 402 -1.56 26.34 9.90
N THR A 403 -1.49 25.14 9.35
CA THR A 403 -1.92 24.97 7.97
C THR A 403 -3.43 24.79 8.04
N GLN A 404 -4.19 25.56 7.26
CA GLN A 404 -5.65 25.51 7.24
C GLN A 404 -6.13 24.04 7.34
N VAL A 405 -6.86 23.71 8.41
CA VAL A 405 -7.51 22.41 8.68
C VAL A 405 -6.67 21.28 9.33
N LEU A 406 -6.08 21.49 10.52
CA LEU A 406 -5.66 20.37 11.38
C LEU A 406 -6.12 20.55 12.83
N GLY A 407 -6.61 19.46 13.44
CA GLY A 407 -6.91 19.36 14.87
C GLY A 407 -5.64 19.45 15.74
N PRO A 408 -5.78 19.64 17.06
CA PRO A 408 -4.65 19.85 17.95
C PRO A 408 -3.70 18.64 17.99
N CYS A 409 -2.43 18.85 17.64
CA CYS A 409 -1.36 17.86 17.84
C CYS A 409 -0.79 18.04 19.27
N THR A 410 -0.78 16.97 20.05
CA THR A 410 -0.19 16.94 21.40
C THR A 410 1.21 16.33 21.31
N VAL A 411 2.25 17.06 21.70
CA VAL A 411 3.65 16.59 21.65
C VAL A 411 4.19 16.38 23.05
N TYR A 412 4.75 15.20 23.33
CA TYR A 412 5.50 14.89 24.55
C TYR A 412 7.00 14.93 24.22
N GLY A 413 7.77 15.89 24.76
CA GLY A 413 9.16 16.07 24.37
C GLY A 413 10.12 16.51 25.47
N ILE A 414 11.13 15.70 25.73
CA ILE A 414 12.15 15.88 26.77
C ILE A 414 13.34 16.71 26.24
N ALA A 415 13.44 18.00 26.59
CA ALA A 415 14.54 18.89 26.19
C ALA A 415 15.74 18.78 27.12
N THR A 416 16.62 17.80 26.87
CA THR A 416 18.04 17.91 27.22
C THR A 416 18.82 17.90 25.92
N GLY A 417 18.96 19.06 25.27
CA GLY A 417 19.81 19.20 24.07
C GLY A 417 19.32 18.51 22.79
N TYR A 418 18.15 17.88 22.77
CA TYR A 418 17.59 17.24 21.58
C TYR A 418 16.41 18.05 21.04
N THR A 419 16.51 18.40 19.77
CA THR A 419 15.47 19.10 19.03
C THR A 419 14.33 18.14 18.69
N GLN A 420 13.12 18.40 19.16
CA GLN A 420 11.94 17.61 18.79
C GLN A 420 11.02 18.37 17.83
N THR A 421 10.34 17.59 17.01
CA THR A 421 9.50 18.02 15.89
C THR A 421 8.08 17.56 16.08
N VAL A 422 7.15 18.41 15.67
CA VAL A 422 5.71 18.15 15.63
C VAL A 422 5.38 17.30 14.39
N CYS A 423 4.57 16.24 14.57
CA CYS A 423 4.10 15.36 13.48
C CYS A 423 3.65 16.17 12.27
N GLY A 424 3.99 15.69 11.07
CA GLY A 424 3.68 16.43 9.87
C GLY A 424 2.17 16.42 9.60
N GLY A 425 1.61 17.56 9.20
CA GLY A 425 0.29 17.56 8.58
C GLY A 425 0.22 16.60 7.38
N ILE A 426 -1.00 16.27 6.94
CA ILE A 426 -1.23 15.43 5.75
C ILE A 426 -0.39 15.94 4.57
N HIS A 427 0.36 15.03 3.96
CA HIS A 427 1.18 15.29 2.79
C HIS A 427 0.73 14.47 1.59
N HIS A 428 0.34 13.22 1.82
CA HIS A 428 -0.11 12.35 0.74
C HIS A 428 -1.00 11.22 1.29
N PHE A 429 -1.64 10.53 0.36
CA PHE A 429 -2.36 9.29 0.65
C PHE A 429 -1.62 8.11 0.02
N VAL A 430 -1.78 6.93 0.61
CA VAL A 430 -1.36 5.67 -0.02
C VAL A 430 -2.60 4.85 -0.25
N ILE A 431 -2.79 4.45 -1.51
CA ILE A 431 -3.87 3.56 -1.91
C ILE A 431 -3.33 2.13 -1.94
N GLN A 432 -4.15 1.15 -1.54
CA GLN A 432 -3.82 -0.26 -1.64
C GLN A 432 -5.02 -1.03 -2.20
N HIS A 433 -4.76 -1.83 -3.22
CA HIS A 433 -5.73 -2.74 -3.81
C HIS A 433 -5.02 -3.97 -4.37
N ARG A 434 -5.77 -4.95 -4.85
CA ARG A 434 -5.20 -6.08 -5.59
C ARG A 434 -5.01 -5.68 -7.05
N THR A 435 -3.98 -6.23 -7.70
CA THR A 435 -3.70 -5.94 -9.12
C THR A 435 -4.74 -6.53 -10.07
N ASN A 436 -5.47 -7.56 -9.65
CA ASN A 436 -6.48 -8.25 -10.45
C ASN A 436 -7.78 -8.42 -9.66
N GLU A 437 -8.87 -7.90 -10.20
CA GLU A 437 -10.22 -8.01 -9.67
C GLU A 437 -11.19 -8.45 -10.76
N TYR A 438 -12.48 -8.60 -10.44
CA TYR A 438 -13.50 -9.03 -11.38
C TYR A 438 -14.55 -7.94 -11.61
N TYR A 439 -14.89 -7.67 -12.87
CA TYR A 439 -15.94 -6.69 -13.15
C TYR A 439 -17.30 -7.17 -12.60
N LYS A 440 -18.15 -6.23 -12.16
CA LYS A 440 -19.43 -6.44 -11.45
C LYS A 440 -19.29 -7.15 -10.10
N VAL A 441 -18.09 -7.18 -9.53
CA VAL A 441 -17.82 -7.66 -8.18
C VAL A 441 -17.16 -6.52 -7.40
N PRO A 442 -17.62 -6.21 -6.17
CA PRO A 442 -16.98 -5.19 -5.34
C PRO A 442 -15.52 -5.53 -5.02
N ALA A 443 -14.61 -4.64 -5.40
CA ALA A 443 -13.17 -4.74 -5.17
C ALA A 443 -12.77 -3.91 -3.94
N PRO A 444 -12.01 -4.46 -2.96
CA PRO A 444 -11.57 -3.74 -1.78
C PRO A 444 -10.44 -2.74 -2.09
N ILE A 445 -10.60 -1.48 -1.68
CA ILE A 445 -9.63 -0.39 -1.83
C ILE A 445 -9.36 0.21 -0.43
N THR A 446 -8.12 0.18 0.02
CA THR A 446 -7.71 0.84 1.28
C THR A 446 -7.04 2.17 0.95
N ILE A 447 -7.43 3.24 1.64
CA ILE A 447 -6.80 4.57 1.53
C ILE A 447 -6.27 4.97 2.90
N THR A 448 -4.98 5.31 2.98
CA THR A 448 -4.32 5.67 4.26
C THR A 448 -3.69 7.05 4.16
N ALA A 449 -3.87 7.87 5.20
CA ALA A 449 -3.32 9.22 5.33
C ALA A 449 -1.87 9.20 5.87
N TYR A 450 -0.96 9.90 5.18
CA TYR A 450 0.44 9.99 5.55
C TYR A 450 0.95 11.43 5.58
N ASP A 451 1.85 11.69 6.51
CA ASP A 451 2.60 12.94 6.54
C ASP A 451 3.76 12.92 5.53
N SER A 452 4.52 14.01 5.47
CA SER A 452 5.64 14.15 4.53
C SER A 452 6.84 13.27 4.86
N ASN A 453 6.84 12.64 6.02
CA ASN A 453 7.86 11.72 6.48
C ASN A 453 7.41 10.25 6.27
N ASN A 454 6.31 10.00 5.54
CA ASN A 454 5.69 8.67 5.40
C ASN A 454 5.27 8.05 6.73
N THR A 455 4.99 8.88 7.75
CA THR A 455 4.36 8.41 8.99
C THR A 455 2.85 8.47 8.85
N LYS A 456 2.17 7.38 9.22
CA LYS A 456 0.70 7.31 9.19
C LYS A 456 0.11 8.34 10.15
N ILE A 457 -0.93 9.05 9.72
CA ILE A 457 -1.64 10.04 10.55
C ILE A 457 -2.88 9.38 11.14
N ASP A 458 -2.76 8.80 12.34
CA ASP A 458 -3.83 8.01 12.97
C ASP A 458 -5.10 8.82 13.30
N PHE A 459 -5.07 10.15 13.25
CA PHE A 459 -6.21 11.00 13.62
C PHE A 459 -6.61 11.96 12.49
N TYR A 460 -6.30 11.58 11.24
CA TYR A 460 -6.75 12.37 10.09
C TYR A 460 -8.28 12.44 10.06
N SER A 461 -8.81 13.66 9.95
CA SER A 461 -10.26 13.95 9.97
C SER A 461 -10.69 14.83 8.79
N GLY A 462 -9.91 14.83 7.70
CA GLY A 462 -10.19 15.62 6.50
C GLY A 462 -11.19 14.93 5.57
N THR A 463 -11.54 15.62 4.49
CA THR A 463 -12.38 15.06 3.42
C THR A 463 -11.55 14.88 2.17
N ILE A 464 -11.64 13.71 1.54
CA ILE A 464 -10.99 13.41 0.28
C ILE A 464 -12.01 13.32 -0.86
N SER A 465 -11.61 13.75 -2.04
CA SER A 465 -12.24 13.35 -3.31
C SER A 465 -11.46 12.17 -3.87
N ILE A 466 -12.17 11.15 -4.36
CA ILE A 466 -11.62 9.93 -4.96
C ILE A 466 -12.20 9.84 -6.36
N TRP A 467 -11.39 9.51 -7.36
CA TRP A 467 -11.89 9.29 -8.72
C TRP A 467 -11.06 8.22 -9.43
N VAL A 468 -11.55 7.74 -10.57
CA VAL A 468 -10.80 6.81 -11.42
C VAL A 468 -10.30 7.49 -12.70
N LEU A 469 -9.13 7.07 -13.17
CA LEU A 469 -8.61 7.41 -14.49
C LEU A 469 -8.77 6.23 -15.46
N ASN A 470 -8.77 6.56 -16.76
CA ASN A 470 -8.92 5.61 -17.87
C ASN A 470 -10.26 4.87 -17.89
N ASP A 471 -11.30 5.49 -17.35
CA ASP A 471 -12.65 4.93 -17.34
C ASP A 471 -13.34 5.05 -18.70
N THR A 472 -14.12 4.03 -19.04
CA THR A 472 -15.02 3.99 -20.21
C THR A 472 -16.41 3.45 -19.87
N ALA A 473 -16.70 3.21 -18.59
CA ALA A 473 -17.99 2.71 -18.11
C ALA A 473 -18.32 3.25 -16.71
N GLU A 474 -19.39 2.72 -16.12
CA GLU A 474 -19.84 3.13 -14.79
C GLU A 474 -19.00 2.48 -13.69
N VAL A 475 -18.58 3.28 -12.70
CA VAL A 475 -18.08 2.82 -11.39
C VAL A 475 -19.06 3.17 -10.27
N PHE A 476 -19.09 2.33 -9.23
CA PHE A 476 -19.86 2.58 -8.01
C PHE A 476 -18.99 2.38 -6.77
N TRP A 477 -19.05 3.33 -5.85
CA TRP A 477 -18.35 3.27 -4.57
C TRP A 477 -19.31 2.91 -3.43
N THR A 478 -18.85 2.03 -2.54
CA THR A 478 -19.60 1.66 -1.32
C THR A 478 -18.68 1.66 -0.11
N ASN A 479 -19.24 2.07 1.04
CA ASN A 479 -18.46 2.15 2.27
C ASN A 479 -18.18 0.73 2.78
N GLY A 480 -16.92 0.45 3.13
CA GLY A 480 -16.51 -0.83 3.69
C GLY A 480 -16.58 -0.80 5.22
N ASN A 481 -15.43 -0.58 5.85
CA ASN A 481 -15.32 -0.55 7.32
C ASN A 481 -15.21 0.87 7.90
N GLY A 482 -15.26 1.90 7.06
CA GLY A 482 -15.08 3.28 7.49
C GLY A 482 -16.17 3.76 8.45
N ALA A 483 -15.76 4.35 9.57
CA ALA A 483 -16.63 5.04 10.53
C ALA A 483 -17.04 6.44 10.03
N GLY A 484 -16.31 6.98 9.06
CA GLY A 484 -16.63 8.19 8.34
C GLY A 484 -17.81 8.07 7.38
N THR A 485 -17.98 9.10 6.54
CA THR A 485 -19.12 9.21 5.62
C THR A 485 -18.67 9.18 4.17
N LEU A 486 -19.21 8.25 3.38
CA LEU A 486 -19.03 8.15 1.94
C LEU A 486 -20.21 8.80 1.19
N ILE A 487 -19.91 9.61 0.18
CA ILE A 487 -20.85 10.13 -0.80
C ILE A 487 -20.37 9.67 -2.18
N ASP A 488 -21.14 8.79 -2.82
CA ASP A 488 -20.93 8.39 -4.22
C ASP A 488 -21.43 9.48 -5.17
N GLY A 489 -20.73 9.70 -6.29
CA GLY A 489 -21.09 10.69 -7.30
C GLY A 489 -22.42 10.39 -8.01
N GLY A 490 -22.88 9.13 -7.92
CA GLY A 490 -24.09 8.65 -8.57
C GLY A 490 -23.87 8.28 -10.05
N PRO A 491 -24.96 7.95 -10.77
CA PRO A 491 -24.88 7.46 -12.13
C PRO A 491 -24.12 8.39 -13.09
N GLY A 492 -23.12 7.84 -13.79
CA GLY A 492 -22.27 8.53 -14.76
C GLY A 492 -21.25 9.48 -14.13
N GLN A 493 -20.98 9.33 -12.84
CA GLN A 493 -19.98 10.11 -12.12
C GLN A 493 -18.92 9.17 -11.54
N ASP A 494 -17.72 9.20 -12.12
CA ASP A 494 -16.66 8.26 -11.76
C ASP A 494 -15.85 8.70 -10.53
N TRP A 495 -16.50 9.41 -9.60
CA TRP A 495 -15.91 9.98 -8.39
C TRP A 495 -16.76 9.71 -7.15
N ALA A 496 -16.11 9.73 -5.98
CA ALA A 496 -16.73 9.71 -4.67
C ALA A 496 -16.04 10.70 -3.72
N LYS A 497 -16.67 10.99 -2.59
CA LYS A 497 -16.06 11.75 -1.48
C LYS A 497 -16.15 10.95 -0.21
N TYR A 498 -15.07 10.93 0.55
CA TYR A 498 -15.05 10.32 1.87
C TYR A 498 -14.58 11.33 2.93
N THR A 499 -15.35 11.47 4.00
CA THR A 499 -14.99 12.32 5.16
C THR A 499 -14.51 11.43 6.29
N PHE A 500 -13.23 11.55 6.65
CA PHE A 500 -12.63 10.81 7.74
C PHE A 500 -13.09 11.31 9.10
N THR A 501 -13.11 10.39 10.06
CA THR A 501 -13.29 10.65 11.49
C THR A 501 -12.09 10.11 12.26
N PRO A 502 -11.79 10.59 13.48
CA PRO A 502 -10.72 10.01 14.29
C PRO A 502 -10.88 8.50 14.55
N ALA A 503 -12.10 7.96 14.46
CA ALA A 503 -12.35 6.52 14.62
C ALA A 503 -11.86 5.68 13.41
N ASP A 504 -11.61 6.30 12.26
CA ASP A 504 -10.98 5.64 11.11
C ASP A 504 -9.49 5.34 11.35
N ASN A 505 -8.89 5.87 12.41
CA ASN A 505 -7.47 5.68 12.73
C ASN A 505 -6.53 6.03 11.55
N GLY A 506 -6.90 6.99 10.69
CA GLY A 506 -6.11 7.40 9.53
C GLY A 506 -6.19 6.49 8.30
N ASP A 507 -7.02 5.45 8.30
CA ASP A 507 -7.24 4.58 7.14
C ASP A 507 -8.71 4.20 6.92
N VAL A 508 -9.10 3.95 5.67
CA VAL A 508 -10.47 3.55 5.32
C VAL A 508 -10.45 2.43 4.29
N LEU A 509 -11.29 1.40 4.48
CA LEU A 509 -11.64 0.43 3.44
C LEU A 509 -12.92 0.86 2.73
N LEU A 510 -12.81 1.05 1.42
CA LEU A 510 -13.92 1.27 0.49
C LEU A 510 -14.02 0.11 -0.48
N TYR A 511 -15.17 0.01 -1.16
CA TYR A 511 -15.39 -0.98 -2.21
C TYR A 511 -15.74 -0.29 -3.53
N LEU A 512 -14.99 -0.64 -4.59
CA LEU A 512 -15.20 -0.17 -5.96
C LEU A 512 -15.83 -1.27 -6.81
N THR A 513 -16.95 -1.00 -7.48
CA THR A 513 -17.56 -1.91 -8.46
C THR A 513 -17.45 -1.34 -9.86
N TYR A 514 -16.75 -2.03 -10.76
CA TYR A 514 -16.61 -1.62 -12.16
C TYR A 514 -17.41 -2.53 -13.09
N TYR A 515 -18.17 -1.98 -14.05
CA TYR A 515 -19.17 -2.77 -14.79
C TYR A 515 -18.70 -3.45 -16.08
N ILE A 516 -17.49 -3.14 -16.56
CA ILE A 516 -16.90 -3.77 -17.75
C ILE A 516 -15.50 -4.31 -17.47
N GLN A 517 -14.99 -5.11 -18.40
CA GLN A 517 -13.58 -5.50 -18.40
C GLN A 517 -12.72 -4.29 -18.77
N GLY A 518 -11.65 -4.04 -18.02
CA GLY A 518 -10.76 -2.91 -18.29
C GLY A 518 -9.63 -2.75 -17.27
N VAL A 519 -8.93 -1.64 -17.38
CA VAL A 519 -7.83 -1.23 -16.48
C VAL A 519 -8.14 0.18 -16.01
N LEU A 520 -8.10 0.41 -14.69
CA LEU A 520 -8.34 1.71 -14.07
C LEU A 520 -7.13 2.10 -13.21
N ASN A 521 -6.90 3.40 -13.04
CA ASN A 521 -6.11 3.94 -11.92
C ASN A 521 -7.06 4.61 -10.93
N ILE A 522 -6.76 4.57 -9.64
CA ILE A 522 -7.54 5.28 -8.63
C ILE A 522 -6.68 6.44 -8.16
N GLU A 523 -7.30 7.61 -8.03
CA GLU A 523 -6.66 8.82 -7.55
C GLU A 523 -7.42 9.34 -6.34
N THR A 524 -6.72 10.05 -5.45
CA THR A 524 -7.35 10.71 -4.31
C THR A 524 -6.69 12.03 -3.99
N ARG A 525 -7.47 12.96 -3.42
CA ARG A 525 -6.97 14.26 -2.97
C ARG A 525 -7.78 14.83 -1.83
N ASP A 526 -7.11 15.41 -0.84
CA ASP A 526 -7.78 16.22 0.19
C ASP A 526 -8.42 17.47 -0.44
N ILE A 527 -9.69 17.73 -0.11
CA ILE A 527 -10.46 18.84 -0.71
C ILE A 527 -9.94 20.23 -0.32
N ASN A 528 -9.33 20.35 0.86
CA ASN A 528 -8.83 21.60 1.42
C ASN A 528 -7.31 21.72 1.27
N ILE A 529 -6.60 20.59 1.29
CA ILE A 529 -5.14 20.52 1.16
C ILE A 529 -4.81 19.93 -0.19
N THR A 530 -4.93 20.73 -1.24
CA THR A 530 -4.88 20.23 -2.64
C THR A 530 -3.53 19.65 -3.06
N ILE A 531 -2.46 19.89 -2.28
CA ILE A 531 -1.15 19.27 -2.47
C ILE A 531 -1.09 17.83 -1.93
N ALA A 532 -2.03 17.44 -1.07
CA ALA A 532 -2.12 16.10 -0.53
C ALA A 532 -2.93 15.22 -1.50
N THR A 533 -2.20 14.59 -2.42
CA THR A 533 -2.71 13.58 -3.37
C THR A 533 -2.24 12.19 -2.97
N ASP A 534 -2.71 11.15 -3.64
CA ASP A 534 -1.98 9.87 -3.64
C ASP A 534 -0.60 10.00 -4.29
N ASN A 535 0.21 8.96 -4.08
CA ASN A 535 1.61 8.89 -4.49
C ASN A 535 1.88 7.99 -5.70
N ASP A 536 0.83 7.52 -6.38
CA ASP A 536 0.86 6.68 -7.59
C ASP A 536 1.64 5.36 -7.45
N ILE A 537 1.90 4.88 -6.22
CA ILE A 537 2.73 3.68 -6.00
C ILE A 537 1.94 2.39 -6.25
N GLU A 538 0.63 2.39 -6.01
CA GLU A 538 -0.26 1.23 -6.17
C GLU A 538 -0.39 0.77 -7.63
N GLY A 539 -0.36 1.72 -8.56
CA GLY A 539 -0.52 1.47 -9.99
C GLY A 539 -1.91 0.95 -10.37
N ASN A 540 -2.05 0.47 -11.60
CA ASN A 540 -3.37 0.16 -12.14
C ASN A 540 -4.02 -1.12 -11.56
N ILE A 541 -5.35 -1.10 -11.42
CA ILE A 541 -6.19 -2.28 -11.18
C ILE A 541 -6.72 -2.85 -12.51
N ARG A 542 -6.62 -4.17 -12.69
CA ARG A 542 -7.18 -4.88 -13.86
C ARG A 542 -8.45 -5.64 -13.50
N PHE A 543 -9.57 -5.30 -14.14
CA PHE A 543 -10.84 -6.00 -13.98
C PHE A 543 -11.03 -7.06 -15.06
N ASN A 544 -11.00 -8.33 -14.67
CA ASN A 544 -11.16 -9.49 -15.52
C ASN A 544 -12.61 -10.00 -15.54
N PRO A 545 -13.00 -10.82 -16.53
CA PRO A 545 -14.24 -11.57 -16.46
C PRO A 545 -14.32 -12.45 -15.22
N PRO A 546 -15.45 -12.45 -14.49
CA PRO A 546 -15.67 -13.39 -13.40
C PRO A 546 -15.44 -14.83 -13.89
N PRO A 547 -14.80 -15.71 -13.09
CA PRO A 547 -14.54 -17.07 -13.51
C PRO A 547 -15.87 -17.81 -13.73
N VAL A 548 -16.07 -18.32 -14.95
CA VAL A 548 -17.17 -19.25 -15.24
C VAL A 548 -16.78 -20.62 -14.70
N TRP A 549 -17.48 -21.10 -13.67
CA TRP A 549 -17.28 -22.46 -13.17
C TRP A 549 -17.92 -23.45 -14.14
N ASN A 550 -17.09 -24.07 -14.98
CA ASN A 550 -17.48 -25.18 -15.84
C ASN A 550 -17.34 -26.50 -15.07
N VAL A 551 -18.45 -27.17 -14.77
CA VAL A 551 -18.42 -28.55 -14.26
C VAL A 551 -18.54 -29.49 -15.46
N THR A 552 -17.40 -30.04 -15.90
CA THR A 552 -17.33 -31.02 -16.98
C THR A 552 -17.27 -32.44 -16.44
N LEU A 553 -18.31 -33.25 -16.68
CA LEU A 553 -18.33 -34.67 -16.29
C LEU A 553 -17.78 -35.55 -17.44
N ASN A 554 -16.69 -36.30 -17.20
CA ASN A 554 -15.93 -37.00 -18.24
C ASN A 554 -16.42 -38.42 -18.59
N LYS A 555 -17.01 -39.18 -17.65
CA LYS A 555 -17.60 -40.53 -17.84
C LYS A 555 -18.03 -41.06 -16.48
N TYR A 556 -19.18 -41.73 -16.34
CA TYR A 556 -19.51 -42.52 -15.13
C TYR A 556 -20.09 -43.88 -15.52
N TYR A 557 -19.33 -44.94 -15.22
CA TYR A 557 -19.79 -46.34 -15.20
C TYR A 557 -19.22 -46.95 -13.91
N GLY A 558 -19.94 -46.83 -12.80
CA GLY A 558 -19.54 -47.43 -11.52
C GLY A 558 -20.57 -47.15 -10.43
N LYS A 559 -21.02 -48.19 -9.72
CA LYS A 559 -21.82 -48.04 -8.49
C LYS A 559 -21.02 -47.21 -7.50
N LEU A 560 -21.48 -46.01 -7.19
CA LEU A 560 -20.90 -45.17 -6.15
C LEU A 560 -21.48 -45.63 -4.80
N SER A 561 -20.83 -46.59 -4.15
CA SER A 561 -21.08 -46.84 -2.74
C SER A 561 -20.36 -45.77 -1.93
N THR A 562 -21.11 -45.12 -1.04
CA THR A 562 -20.72 -44.12 -0.03
C THR A 562 -20.38 -42.69 -0.52
N ALA A 563 -21.34 -41.78 -0.32
CA ALA A 563 -21.08 -40.35 -0.18
C ALA A 563 -21.97 -39.72 0.92
N VAL A 564 -21.30 -39.17 1.93
CA VAL A 564 -21.65 -38.04 2.80
C VAL A 564 -23.07 -38.01 3.41
N SER A 565 -23.19 -38.54 4.64
CA SER A 565 -24.32 -38.27 5.53
C SER A 565 -24.29 -36.80 6.01
N ASN A 566 -25.47 -36.17 6.02
CA ASN A 566 -25.82 -34.85 6.57
C ASN A 566 -25.55 -33.61 5.70
N ALA A 567 -26.56 -33.21 4.90
CA ALA A 567 -26.64 -31.90 4.25
C ALA A 567 -28.04 -31.25 4.41
N SER A 568 -28.62 -31.29 5.61
CA SER A 568 -29.83 -30.52 5.94
C SER A 568 -29.44 -29.10 6.38
N GLY A 569 -29.55 -28.11 5.49
CA GLY A 569 -29.43 -26.69 5.90
C GLY A 569 -28.99 -25.65 4.87
N PHE A 570 -28.65 -25.99 3.61
CA PHE A 570 -28.09 -25.01 2.66
C PHE A 570 -29.11 -24.51 1.63
N SER A 571 -29.29 -23.18 1.57
CA SER A 571 -29.85 -22.45 0.43
C SER A 571 -28.75 -22.30 -0.65
N ASN A 572 -29.07 -22.44 -1.94
CA ASN A 572 -28.17 -22.40 -3.12
C ASN A 572 -27.39 -23.70 -3.41
N THR A 573 -28.09 -24.81 -3.66
CA THR A 573 -27.45 -26.12 -3.92
C THR A 573 -27.88 -26.77 -5.24
N ILE A 574 -26.90 -27.30 -5.99
CA ILE A 574 -27.12 -28.18 -7.13
C ILE A 574 -26.87 -29.62 -6.67
N TRP A 575 -27.84 -30.49 -6.86
CA TRP A 575 -27.73 -31.90 -6.52
C TRP A 575 -27.67 -32.78 -7.78
N ILE A 576 -26.76 -33.75 -7.80
CA ILE A 576 -26.58 -34.70 -8.91
C ILE A 576 -26.70 -36.12 -8.32
N LEU A 577 -27.63 -36.93 -8.86
CA LEU A 577 -27.98 -38.28 -8.42
C LEU A 577 -28.43 -38.33 -6.94
N THR A 578 -29.69 -37.99 -6.66
CA THR A 578 -30.20 -37.83 -5.28
C THR A 578 -31.26 -38.84 -4.90
N ASN A 579 -31.15 -39.42 -3.70
CA ASN A 579 -32.25 -40.10 -3.03
C ASN A 579 -32.73 -39.20 -1.87
N LEU A 580 -34.03 -39.10 -1.63
CA LEU A 580 -34.56 -38.17 -0.59
C LEU A 580 -34.17 -38.58 0.83
N SER A 581 -33.66 -39.80 1.02
CA SER A 581 -33.33 -40.40 2.32
C SER A 581 -31.83 -40.61 2.61
N ASP A 582 -30.93 -40.54 1.62
CA ASP A 582 -29.53 -40.93 1.80
C ASP A 582 -28.54 -39.93 1.16
N GLY A 583 -27.40 -39.75 1.82
CA GLY A 583 -26.33 -38.79 1.51
C GLY A 583 -26.02 -38.60 0.02
N ASN A 584 -26.05 -37.33 -0.41
CA ASN A 584 -25.96 -36.90 -1.80
C ASN A 584 -24.50 -36.62 -2.24
N ILE A 585 -24.22 -36.66 -3.55
CA ILE A 585 -23.10 -35.88 -4.11
C ILE A 585 -23.53 -34.41 -4.11
N LEU A 586 -23.17 -33.72 -3.03
CA LEU A 586 -23.39 -32.30 -2.88
C LEU A 586 -22.30 -31.54 -3.64
N ILE A 587 -22.63 -30.97 -4.80
CA ILE A 587 -21.86 -29.81 -5.32
C ILE A 587 -22.48 -28.58 -4.67
N SER A 588 -22.18 -28.38 -3.37
CA SER A 588 -22.47 -27.12 -2.70
C SER A 588 -21.33 -26.18 -3.03
N THR A 589 -21.64 -25.17 -3.83
CA THR A 589 -20.75 -24.03 -4.02
C THR A 589 -21.28 -22.91 -3.14
N ASN A 590 -20.72 -22.76 -1.95
CA ASN A 590 -21.00 -21.60 -1.11
C ASN A 590 -20.25 -20.34 -1.62
N THR A 591 -20.06 -20.23 -2.93
CA THR A 591 -19.30 -19.14 -3.56
C THR A 591 -20.28 -18.02 -3.93
N THR A 592 -20.27 -16.96 -3.12
CA THR A 592 -21.03 -15.73 -3.37
C THR A 592 -20.72 -15.12 -4.75
N SER A 593 -19.51 -15.37 -5.29
CA SER A 593 -18.98 -14.79 -6.53
C SER A 593 -19.46 -15.44 -7.84
N CYS A 594 -20.00 -16.65 -7.85
CA CYS A 594 -20.43 -17.30 -9.10
C CYS A 594 -21.78 -16.73 -9.57
N THR A 595 -21.91 -16.25 -10.81
CA THR A 595 -23.19 -15.71 -11.36
C THR A 595 -23.97 -16.74 -12.19
N GLN A 596 -23.30 -17.77 -12.70
CA GLN A 596 -23.87 -18.81 -13.56
C GLN A 596 -23.14 -20.15 -13.41
N PHE A 597 -23.90 -21.24 -13.30
CA PHE A 597 -23.38 -22.62 -13.34
C PHE A 597 -23.60 -23.24 -14.71
N TYR A 598 -22.54 -23.82 -15.27
CA TYR A 598 -22.62 -24.60 -16.50
C TYR A 598 -22.30 -26.07 -16.23
N ILE A 599 -23.33 -26.91 -16.30
CA ILE A 599 -23.22 -28.36 -16.17
C ILE A 599 -23.28 -28.95 -17.57
N THR A 600 -22.17 -29.52 -18.03
CA THR A 600 -22.09 -30.09 -19.38
C THR A 600 -21.29 -31.38 -19.38
N SER A 601 -21.60 -32.27 -20.31
CA SER A 601 -20.75 -33.43 -20.54
C SER A 601 -19.52 -33.04 -21.37
N LYS A 602 -18.42 -33.77 -21.18
CA LYS A 602 -17.21 -33.59 -22.00
C LYS A 602 -17.46 -33.94 -23.46
N ALA A 603 -18.20 -35.02 -23.70
CA ALA A 603 -18.54 -35.48 -25.04
C ALA A 603 -19.32 -34.42 -25.82
N TRP A 604 -20.21 -33.69 -25.13
CA TRP A 604 -20.93 -32.57 -25.69
C TRP A 604 -20.02 -31.38 -26.00
N GLN A 605 -19.13 -30.99 -25.08
CA GLN A 605 -18.16 -29.91 -25.32
C GLN A 605 -17.23 -30.21 -26.51
N GLN A 606 -16.85 -31.48 -26.69
CA GLN A 606 -15.87 -31.89 -27.71
C GLN A 606 -16.49 -32.17 -29.08
N SER A 607 -17.73 -32.67 -29.13
CA SER A 607 -18.30 -33.22 -30.37
C SER A 607 -19.79 -32.97 -30.56
N GLY A 608 -20.45 -32.28 -29.63
CA GLY A 608 -21.92 -32.18 -29.60
C GLY A 608 -22.61 -33.53 -29.40
N ASN A 609 -21.88 -34.57 -28.96
CA ASN A 609 -22.43 -35.89 -28.76
C ASN A 609 -23.02 -36.03 -27.35
N LYS A 610 -24.24 -36.55 -27.25
CA LYS A 610 -24.97 -36.78 -25.99
C LYS A 610 -24.63 -38.13 -25.33
N SER A 611 -23.47 -38.71 -25.66
CA SER A 611 -23.07 -40.08 -25.28
C SER A 611 -22.74 -40.26 -23.79
N THR A 612 -22.59 -39.19 -23.02
CA THR A 612 -22.39 -39.27 -21.57
C THR A 612 -23.70 -39.63 -20.88
N LYS A 613 -23.76 -40.86 -20.36
CA LYS A 613 -24.92 -41.40 -19.64
C LYS A 613 -24.81 -41.14 -18.14
N LEU A 614 -25.87 -40.58 -17.55
CA LEU A 614 -26.12 -40.50 -16.12
C LEU A 614 -27.21 -41.53 -15.79
N ASN A 615 -26.80 -42.66 -15.21
CA ASN A 615 -27.74 -43.71 -14.78
C ASN A 615 -28.18 -43.43 -13.33
N ALA A 616 -29.39 -42.92 -13.17
CA ALA A 616 -30.01 -42.55 -11.90
C ALA A 616 -30.78 -43.72 -11.25
N ASN A 617 -30.49 -44.97 -11.60
CA ASN A 617 -31.12 -46.13 -10.98
C ASN A 617 -30.88 -46.15 -9.46
N GLY A 618 -31.96 -46.17 -8.68
CA GLY A 618 -31.93 -46.09 -7.21
C GLY A 618 -31.98 -44.67 -6.64
N TYR A 619 -32.14 -43.64 -7.49
CA TYR A 619 -32.24 -42.23 -7.09
C TYR A 619 -33.56 -41.62 -7.54
N ASN A 620 -34.13 -40.75 -6.70
CA ASN A 620 -35.36 -40.01 -7.02
C ASN A 620 -35.15 -39.02 -8.17
N PHE A 621 -33.97 -38.42 -8.28
CA PHE A 621 -33.64 -37.48 -9.35
C PHE A 621 -32.25 -37.71 -9.94
N GLY A 622 -32.13 -37.53 -11.26
CA GLY A 622 -30.84 -37.51 -11.94
C GLY A 622 -30.07 -36.22 -11.69
N ILE A 623 -30.72 -35.06 -11.87
CA ILE A 623 -30.21 -33.74 -11.47
C ILE A 623 -31.35 -32.95 -10.84
N ALA A 624 -31.06 -32.26 -9.73
CA ALA A 624 -31.99 -31.36 -9.07
C ALA A 624 -31.33 -30.01 -8.78
N VAL A 625 -32.01 -28.91 -9.12
CA VAL A 625 -31.53 -27.54 -8.84
C VAL A 625 -32.45 -26.88 -7.82
N SER A 626 -31.91 -26.45 -6.68
CA SER A 626 -32.67 -25.85 -5.59
C SER A 626 -31.95 -24.65 -4.95
N GLY A 627 -32.68 -23.60 -4.58
CA GLY A 627 -32.23 -22.54 -3.69
C GLY A 627 -31.25 -21.51 -4.27
N SER A 628 -30.87 -21.56 -5.55
CA SER A 628 -29.79 -20.71 -6.07
C SER A 628 -30.34 -19.35 -6.52
N ASN A 629 -29.79 -18.18 -6.21
CA ASN A 629 -30.12 -16.95 -6.98
C ASN A 629 -29.38 -16.87 -8.33
N LYS A 630 -28.94 -18.02 -8.86
CA LYS A 630 -27.94 -18.14 -9.93
C LYS A 630 -28.55 -18.82 -11.15
N ARG A 631 -28.04 -18.51 -12.35
CA ARG A 631 -28.51 -19.17 -13.58
C ARG A 631 -27.85 -20.53 -13.73
N VAL A 632 -28.61 -21.61 -13.81
CA VAL A 632 -28.05 -22.94 -14.10
C VAL A 632 -28.36 -23.32 -15.55
N LYS A 633 -27.32 -23.77 -16.28
CA LYS A 633 -27.42 -24.23 -17.66
C LYS A 633 -26.94 -25.68 -17.75
N ILE A 634 -27.81 -26.59 -18.19
CA ILE A 634 -27.57 -28.04 -18.24
C ILE A 634 -27.59 -28.52 -19.69
N GLU A 635 -26.52 -29.19 -20.14
CA GLU A 635 -26.36 -29.61 -21.54
C GLU A 635 -25.65 -30.95 -21.77
N GLY A 636 -26.13 -31.68 -22.78
CA GLY A 636 -25.32 -32.71 -23.41
C GLY A 636 -25.25 -34.05 -22.70
N PHE A 637 -26.25 -34.38 -21.89
CA PHE A 637 -26.34 -35.63 -21.15
C PHE A 637 -27.40 -36.56 -21.73
N THR A 638 -27.22 -37.86 -21.51
CA THR A 638 -28.32 -38.83 -21.48
C THR A 638 -28.60 -39.18 -20.03
N ILE A 639 -29.75 -38.84 -19.45
CA ILE A 639 -30.13 -39.22 -18.07
C ILE A 639 -31.14 -40.37 -18.16
N ALA A 640 -31.00 -41.41 -17.35
CA ALA A 640 -31.90 -42.54 -17.40
C ALA A 640 -32.15 -43.18 -16.03
N ASN A 641 -33.30 -43.85 -15.89
CA ASN A 641 -33.66 -44.71 -14.76
C ASN A 641 -33.86 -44.02 -13.40
N ALA A 642 -34.17 -42.72 -13.32
CA ALA A 642 -34.58 -42.13 -12.04
C ALA A 642 -35.94 -42.69 -11.58
N SER A 643 -36.13 -42.86 -10.26
CA SER A 643 -37.38 -43.35 -9.65
C SER A 643 -38.44 -42.27 -9.44
N GLY A 644 -38.08 -40.99 -9.62
CA GLY A 644 -38.97 -39.83 -9.57
C GLY A 644 -38.95 -39.10 -10.90
N ALA A 645 -38.16 -38.03 -11.00
CA ALA A 645 -37.96 -37.29 -12.25
C ALA A 645 -36.49 -37.36 -12.69
N ASP A 646 -36.22 -37.57 -13.99
CA ASP A 646 -34.83 -37.57 -14.45
C ASP A 646 -34.16 -36.20 -14.23
N LEU A 647 -34.94 -35.11 -14.35
CA LEU A 647 -34.49 -33.75 -14.07
C LEU A 647 -35.57 -32.93 -13.34
N LYS A 648 -35.19 -32.28 -12.23
CA LYS A 648 -36.11 -31.44 -11.43
C LYS A 648 -35.56 -30.03 -11.18
N LEU A 649 -36.36 -29.01 -11.48
CA LEU A 649 -36.05 -27.60 -11.22
C LEU A 649 -36.99 -27.09 -10.12
N MET A 650 -36.46 -26.81 -8.91
CA MET A 650 -37.28 -26.66 -7.69
C MET A 650 -37.52 -25.23 -7.21
N ASP A 651 -36.81 -24.19 -7.69
CA ASP A 651 -36.80 -22.89 -7.01
C ASP A 651 -37.21 -21.66 -7.85
N ASN A 652 -38.03 -20.80 -7.24
CA ASN A 652 -38.81 -19.67 -7.77
C ASN A 652 -38.02 -18.42 -8.18
N SER A 653 -36.71 -18.36 -7.91
CA SER A 653 -35.88 -17.16 -8.19
C SER A 653 -34.99 -17.26 -9.43
N THR A 654 -35.00 -18.38 -10.19
CA THR A 654 -33.97 -18.67 -11.20
C THR A 654 -34.41 -18.82 -12.64
N LYS A 655 -33.63 -18.22 -13.55
CA LYS A 655 -33.74 -18.39 -15.00
C LYS A 655 -32.95 -19.61 -15.49
N ASN A 656 -33.35 -20.83 -15.12
CA ASN A 656 -32.60 -22.03 -15.54
C ASN A 656 -32.82 -22.34 -17.02
N THR A 657 -31.82 -22.92 -17.67
CA THR A 657 -31.91 -23.38 -19.06
C THR A 657 -31.46 -24.84 -19.17
N VAL A 658 -32.35 -25.70 -19.60
CA VAL A 658 -32.09 -27.11 -19.92
C VAL A 658 -32.13 -27.25 -21.44
N ARG A 659 -31.02 -27.65 -22.06
CA ARG A 659 -31.02 -27.87 -23.51
C ARG A 659 -30.17 -29.03 -23.98
N ASN A 660 -30.56 -29.64 -25.09
CA ASN A 660 -29.81 -30.72 -25.73
C ASN A 660 -29.55 -31.93 -24.81
N VAL A 661 -30.51 -32.27 -23.96
CA VAL A 661 -30.47 -33.46 -23.09
C VAL A 661 -31.29 -34.58 -23.73
N VAL A 662 -30.86 -35.83 -23.58
CA VAL A 662 -31.72 -37.02 -23.79
C VAL A 662 -32.14 -37.53 -22.42
N LEU A 663 -33.43 -37.75 -22.22
CA LEU A 663 -33.96 -38.31 -20.98
C LEU A 663 -34.64 -39.63 -21.31
N ILE A 664 -34.31 -40.68 -20.57
CA ILE A 664 -34.88 -42.01 -20.74
C ILE A 664 -35.43 -42.44 -19.39
N SER A 665 -36.65 -41.98 -19.10
CA SER A 665 -37.39 -42.42 -17.92
C SER A 665 -37.73 -43.88 -18.12
N ASN A 666 -37.29 -44.73 -17.18
CA ASN A 666 -37.70 -46.14 -17.08
C ASN A 666 -38.31 -46.35 -15.69
N ASN A 667 -39.36 -45.58 -15.40
CA ASN A 667 -39.87 -45.41 -14.05
C ASN A 667 -40.57 -46.70 -13.60
N LYS A 668 -40.02 -47.36 -12.57
CA LYS A 668 -40.61 -48.57 -11.93
C LYS A 668 -41.26 -48.28 -10.57
N SER A 669 -41.30 -47.02 -10.13
CA SER A 669 -41.63 -46.66 -8.75
C SER A 669 -43.11 -46.31 -8.54
N GLN A 670 -43.71 -46.84 -7.46
CA GLN A 670 -45.12 -46.69 -7.06
C GLN A 670 -45.44 -45.41 -6.25
N VAL A 671 -44.57 -44.39 -6.25
CA VAL A 671 -44.82 -43.20 -5.42
C VAL A 671 -45.86 -42.32 -6.10
N GLU A 672 -47.03 -42.17 -5.46
CA GLU A 672 -48.09 -41.23 -5.84
C GLU A 672 -47.50 -39.82 -5.96
N GLY A 673 -47.27 -39.33 -7.19
CA GLY A 673 -46.60 -38.04 -7.40
C GLY A 673 -45.86 -37.78 -8.71
N GLY A 674 -46.11 -38.54 -9.78
CA GLY A 674 -45.78 -38.12 -11.15
C GLY A 674 -44.32 -38.33 -11.58
N GLY A 675 -44.07 -39.45 -12.26
CA GLY A 675 -42.80 -39.70 -12.94
C GLY A 675 -42.65 -38.84 -14.21
N ALA A 676 -42.13 -37.62 -14.05
CA ALA A 676 -41.87 -36.72 -15.19
C ALA A 676 -40.44 -36.87 -15.73
N GLY A 677 -40.26 -36.85 -17.05
CA GLY A 677 -38.92 -36.71 -17.64
C GLY A 677 -38.25 -35.41 -17.16
N ILE A 678 -38.95 -34.27 -17.30
CA ILE A 678 -38.56 -32.98 -16.72
C ILE A 678 -39.69 -32.43 -15.87
N PHE A 679 -39.38 -32.03 -14.64
CA PHE A 679 -40.33 -31.36 -13.75
C PHE A 679 -39.88 -29.95 -13.40
N VAL A 680 -40.67 -28.95 -13.81
CA VAL A 680 -40.41 -27.52 -13.64
C VAL A 680 -41.37 -26.94 -12.61
N LEU A 681 -40.92 -26.79 -11.37
CA LEU A 681 -41.73 -26.26 -10.27
C LEU A 681 -41.70 -24.73 -10.17
N SER A 682 -40.84 -24.05 -10.92
CA SER A 682 -40.57 -22.63 -10.74
C SER A 682 -40.77 -21.78 -11.99
N ASP A 683 -40.71 -20.46 -11.82
CA ASP A 683 -40.93 -19.46 -12.87
C ASP A 683 -39.69 -19.20 -13.74
N ASN A 684 -39.89 -18.72 -14.98
CA ASN A 684 -38.85 -18.20 -15.88
C ASN A 684 -37.78 -19.20 -16.36
N ASN A 685 -38.07 -20.50 -16.38
CA ASN A 685 -37.17 -21.52 -16.90
C ASN A 685 -37.31 -21.71 -18.42
N SER A 686 -36.30 -22.29 -19.04
CA SER A 686 -36.30 -22.65 -20.46
C SER A 686 -35.91 -24.12 -20.66
N VAL A 687 -36.76 -24.88 -21.33
CA VAL A 687 -36.55 -26.29 -21.69
C VAL A 687 -36.53 -26.39 -23.22
N ILE A 688 -35.35 -26.56 -23.82
CA ILE A 688 -35.13 -26.36 -25.26
C ILE A 688 -34.41 -27.54 -25.92
N SER A 689 -34.91 -28.07 -27.04
CA SER A 689 -34.18 -29.05 -27.88
C SER A 689 -33.79 -30.35 -27.16
N ASN A 690 -34.65 -30.83 -26.27
CA ASN A 690 -34.44 -32.10 -25.56
C ASN A 690 -35.15 -33.25 -26.28
N GLU A 691 -34.65 -34.47 -26.08
CA GLU A 691 -35.32 -35.70 -26.50
C GLU A 691 -35.71 -36.50 -25.25
N ILE A 692 -37.00 -36.67 -25.00
CA ILE A 692 -37.52 -37.15 -23.72
C ILE A 692 -38.35 -38.39 -23.99
N TYR A 693 -37.89 -39.52 -23.49
CA TYR A 693 -38.63 -40.77 -23.44
C TYR A 693 -39.28 -40.88 -22.06
N TYR A 694 -40.61 -40.96 -22.01
CA TYR A 694 -41.37 -40.92 -20.75
C TYR A 694 -42.38 -42.05 -20.61
N ASP A 695 -42.58 -42.50 -19.37
CA ASP A 695 -43.57 -43.54 -19.03
C ASP A 695 -44.85 -42.95 -18.42
N ALA A 696 -44.76 -41.86 -17.63
CA ALA A 696 -45.93 -41.18 -17.07
C ALA A 696 -46.07 -39.77 -17.68
N TRP A 697 -45.21 -38.82 -17.32
CA TRP A 697 -45.26 -37.45 -17.86
C TRP A 697 -43.97 -37.09 -18.62
N GLY A 698 -44.06 -36.46 -19.78
CA GLY A 698 -42.86 -36.04 -20.51
C GLY A 698 -42.24 -34.78 -19.90
N ILE A 699 -42.97 -33.67 -19.93
CA ILE A 699 -42.60 -32.41 -19.27
C ILE A 699 -43.77 -31.95 -18.40
N GLY A 700 -43.56 -31.87 -17.09
CA GLY A 700 -44.51 -31.30 -16.13
C GLY A 700 -44.09 -29.88 -15.73
N VAL A 701 -44.97 -28.89 -15.88
CA VAL A 701 -44.72 -27.51 -15.47
C VAL A 701 -45.79 -27.03 -14.49
N VAL A 702 -45.33 -26.46 -13.37
CA VAL A 702 -46.18 -25.91 -12.30
C VAL A 702 -45.93 -24.39 -12.09
N GLY A 703 -44.82 -23.84 -12.63
CA GLY A 703 -44.51 -22.41 -12.58
C GLY A 703 -44.98 -21.58 -13.79
N SER A 704 -44.89 -20.26 -13.68
CA SER A 704 -45.25 -19.26 -14.70
C SER A 704 -44.06 -18.81 -15.57
N LYS A 705 -44.33 -18.19 -16.73
CA LYS A 705 -43.30 -17.59 -17.63
C LYS A 705 -42.21 -18.56 -18.14
N ASN A 706 -42.49 -19.86 -18.15
CA ASN A 706 -41.58 -20.88 -18.66
C ASN A 706 -41.64 -20.97 -20.19
N LYS A 707 -40.52 -21.35 -20.80
CA LYS A 707 -40.36 -21.48 -22.26
C LYS A 707 -40.01 -22.92 -22.62
N ILE A 708 -40.89 -23.62 -23.32
CA ILE A 708 -40.73 -25.04 -23.71
C ILE A 708 -40.67 -25.13 -25.22
N PHE A 709 -39.45 -25.22 -25.79
CA PHE A 709 -39.23 -25.09 -27.25
C PHE A 709 -38.52 -26.27 -27.89
N ASN A 710 -38.96 -26.67 -29.09
CA ASN A 710 -38.23 -27.61 -29.96
C ASN A 710 -37.90 -28.97 -29.31
N ASN A 711 -38.68 -29.44 -28.33
CA ASN A 711 -38.44 -30.73 -27.69
C ASN A 711 -39.13 -31.87 -28.47
N ILE A 712 -38.51 -33.05 -28.47
CA ILE A 712 -39.10 -34.30 -28.96
C ILE A 712 -39.46 -35.13 -27.73
N VAL A 713 -40.75 -35.37 -27.51
CA VAL A 713 -41.26 -36.03 -26.32
C VAL A 713 -41.98 -37.31 -26.74
N LYS A 714 -41.37 -38.47 -26.50
CA LYS A 714 -41.83 -39.78 -26.96
C LYS A 714 -42.29 -40.62 -25.80
N TYR A 715 -43.49 -41.15 -25.87
CA TYR A 715 -43.96 -42.13 -24.92
C TYR A 715 -43.19 -43.44 -25.11
N CYS A 716 -42.54 -43.92 -24.05
CA CYS A 716 -42.07 -45.30 -23.97
C CYS A 716 -43.09 -46.10 -23.15
N LYS A 717 -43.32 -47.34 -23.58
CA LYS A 717 -44.41 -48.20 -23.13
C LYS A 717 -44.47 -48.29 -21.58
N ALA A 718 -45.43 -47.59 -20.96
CA ALA A 718 -45.66 -47.71 -19.53
C ALA A 718 -46.14 -49.11 -19.16
N THR A 719 -45.65 -49.60 -18.02
CA THR A 719 -46.19 -50.78 -17.35
C THR A 719 -47.28 -50.42 -16.34
N TRP A 720 -47.53 -49.11 -16.12
CA TRP A 720 -48.43 -48.58 -15.11
C TRP A 720 -49.51 -47.67 -15.75
N ASN A 721 -50.70 -47.71 -15.15
CA ASN A 721 -51.98 -47.11 -15.54
C ASN A 721 -51.98 -46.26 -16.85
N PRO A 722 -52.47 -46.80 -17.99
CA PRO A 722 -52.47 -46.10 -19.28
C PRO A 722 -53.40 -44.88 -19.35
N ASN A 723 -54.04 -44.47 -18.24
CA ASN A 723 -55.01 -43.37 -18.23
C ASN A 723 -54.46 -42.06 -17.62
N GLU A 724 -53.24 -42.03 -17.07
CA GLU A 724 -52.74 -40.89 -16.28
C GLU A 724 -51.52 -40.17 -16.88
N GLY A 725 -51.17 -40.46 -18.14
CA GLY A 725 -49.97 -39.96 -18.80
C GLY A 725 -50.20 -38.89 -19.86
N GLY A 726 -49.33 -37.87 -19.92
CA GLY A 726 -49.35 -36.81 -20.93
C GLY A 726 -47.95 -36.42 -21.37
N GLY A 727 -47.77 -36.13 -22.67
CA GLY A 727 -46.46 -35.76 -23.21
C GLY A 727 -45.96 -34.42 -22.67
N ILE A 728 -46.74 -33.36 -22.80
CA ILE A 728 -46.46 -32.09 -22.11
C ILE A 728 -47.68 -31.73 -21.29
N VAL A 729 -47.48 -31.59 -19.98
CA VAL A 729 -48.54 -31.26 -19.03
C VAL A 729 -48.18 -29.97 -18.32
N ILE A 730 -49.07 -28.98 -18.40
CA ILE A 730 -48.96 -27.76 -17.61
C ILE A 730 -50.13 -27.72 -16.64
N ALA A 731 -49.84 -27.94 -15.37
CA ALA A 731 -50.82 -28.17 -14.33
C ALA A 731 -50.55 -27.28 -13.11
N SER A 732 -51.60 -26.57 -12.69
CA SER A 732 -51.58 -25.80 -11.44
C SER A 732 -51.84 -26.70 -10.25
N MET A 733 -50.94 -26.65 -9.25
CA MET A 733 -51.17 -27.22 -7.92
C MET A 733 -51.70 -26.16 -6.95
N GLY A 734 -52.62 -25.29 -7.40
CA GLY A 734 -53.35 -24.33 -6.54
C GLY A 734 -53.03 -22.84 -6.72
N SER A 735 -52.11 -22.46 -7.62
CA SER A 735 -51.78 -21.07 -7.95
C SER A 735 -52.04 -20.75 -9.43
N LEU A 736 -52.45 -19.52 -9.78
CA LEU A 736 -52.61 -19.08 -11.16
C LEU A 736 -51.27 -19.18 -11.91
N ILE A 737 -51.17 -20.12 -12.84
CA ILE A 737 -50.04 -20.25 -13.77
C ILE A 737 -50.34 -19.39 -14.99
N THR A 738 -49.44 -18.46 -15.33
CA THR A 738 -49.64 -17.59 -16.50
C THR A 738 -48.37 -17.45 -17.34
N ASN A 739 -48.55 -17.10 -18.62
CA ASN A 739 -47.48 -16.68 -19.52
C ASN A 739 -46.43 -17.76 -19.87
N ASN A 740 -46.76 -19.04 -19.72
CA ASN A 740 -45.94 -20.10 -20.30
C ASN A 740 -46.04 -20.08 -21.83
N ILE A 741 -44.93 -20.37 -22.50
CA ILE A 741 -44.85 -20.46 -23.95
C ILE A 741 -44.40 -21.86 -24.34
N VAL A 742 -45.25 -22.60 -25.06
CA VAL A 742 -44.95 -23.95 -25.56
C VAL A 742 -44.94 -23.90 -27.08
N LYS A 743 -43.78 -24.10 -27.71
CA LYS A 743 -43.64 -23.90 -29.15
C LYS A 743 -42.75 -24.92 -29.85
N ASN A 744 -43.16 -25.35 -31.05
CA ASN A 744 -42.38 -26.22 -31.94
C ASN A 744 -41.96 -27.58 -31.34
N ASN A 745 -42.69 -28.12 -30.39
CA ASN A 745 -42.41 -29.45 -29.84
C ASN A 745 -43.04 -30.54 -30.71
N ILE A 746 -42.41 -31.72 -30.76
CA ILE A 746 -42.95 -32.94 -31.36
C ILE A 746 -43.30 -33.89 -30.22
N VAL A 747 -44.56 -34.24 -30.05
CA VAL A 747 -45.03 -35.09 -28.95
C VAL A 747 -45.63 -36.36 -29.51
N ILE A 748 -44.99 -37.50 -29.30
CA ILE A 748 -45.51 -38.81 -29.69
C ILE A 748 -46.06 -39.47 -28.43
N SER A 749 -47.40 -39.52 -28.29
CA SER A 749 -48.09 -40.03 -27.10
C SER A 749 -49.14 -41.08 -27.46
N ASN A 750 -49.41 -42.01 -26.55
CA ASN A 750 -50.47 -43.02 -26.68
C ASN A 750 -51.73 -42.69 -25.85
N VAL A 751 -51.73 -41.57 -25.09
CA VAL A 751 -52.85 -41.17 -24.21
C VAL A 751 -53.20 -39.69 -24.42
N PHE A 752 -52.51 -38.76 -23.75
CA PHE A 752 -52.64 -37.32 -23.96
C PHE A 752 -51.38 -36.75 -24.63
N GLY A 753 -51.56 -35.99 -25.71
CA GLY A 753 -50.46 -35.29 -26.38
C GLY A 753 -49.94 -34.12 -25.55
N CYS A 754 -50.68 -33.01 -25.56
CA CYS A 754 -50.44 -31.87 -24.69
C CYS A 754 -51.71 -31.60 -23.87
N ALA A 755 -51.62 -31.71 -22.54
CA ALA A 755 -52.72 -31.42 -21.64
C ALA A 755 -52.45 -30.10 -20.91
N LEU A 756 -53.35 -29.12 -21.10
CA LEU A 756 -53.34 -27.86 -20.37
C LEU A 756 -54.46 -27.89 -19.34
N THR A 757 -54.14 -27.77 -18.06
CA THR A 757 -55.17 -27.90 -17.04
C THR A 757 -55.83 -26.56 -16.69
N PHE A 758 -55.19 -25.39 -16.87
CA PHE A 758 -55.80 -24.08 -16.57
C PHE A 758 -55.27 -22.92 -17.44
N GLY A 759 -56.15 -21.95 -17.75
CA GLY A 759 -55.99 -20.96 -18.83
C GLY A 759 -54.94 -19.85 -18.64
N GLY A 760 -54.50 -19.27 -19.76
CA GLY A 760 -53.53 -18.15 -19.81
C GLY A 760 -52.22 -18.44 -20.55
N GLU A 761 -52.16 -19.51 -21.35
CA GLU A 761 -50.91 -20.01 -21.95
C GLU A 761 -50.86 -19.90 -23.47
N ASN A 762 -49.64 -19.68 -23.97
CA ASN A 762 -49.38 -19.41 -25.37
C ASN A 762 -48.77 -20.65 -26.05
N ILE A 763 -49.60 -21.47 -26.69
CA ILE A 763 -49.19 -22.63 -27.48
C ILE A 763 -49.08 -22.27 -28.96
N TYR A 764 -47.92 -22.49 -29.58
CA TYR A 764 -47.72 -22.21 -31.01
C TYR A 764 -47.00 -23.34 -31.74
N LYS A 765 -47.54 -23.81 -32.87
CA LYS A 765 -46.83 -24.67 -33.83
C LYS A 765 -46.25 -25.97 -33.25
N ASN A 766 -46.94 -26.65 -32.34
CA ASN A 766 -46.53 -27.97 -31.85
C ASN A 766 -47.14 -29.07 -32.73
N LEU A 767 -46.36 -30.13 -32.99
CA LEU A 767 -46.82 -31.34 -33.67
C LEU A 767 -47.09 -32.40 -32.60
N VAL A 768 -48.32 -32.87 -32.49
CA VAL A 768 -48.77 -33.91 -31.57
C VAL A 768 -49.18 -35.13 -32.39
#